data_AF-A0A0K6GGN0-F1
#
_entry.id   AF-A0A0K6GGN0-F1
#
_cell.length_a   1.000
_cell.length_b   1.000
_cell.length_c   1.000
_cell.angle_alpha   90.00
_cell.angle_beta   90.00
_cell.angle_gamma   90.00
#
_symmetry.space_group_name_H-M   'P 1'
#
loop_
_entity.id
_entity.type
_entity.pdbx_description
1 polymer ?
#
loop_
_entity_poly.entity_id
_entity_poly.type
_entity_poly.pdbx_seq_one_letter_code
_entity_poly.pdbx_strand_id
1 'polypeptide(L)'
;MARLATSLLLAAELAFALPTAWPVFSRASKGAYDIQGHRGSRGTTVESTLPAFAWALIYGATTLEFDNGLTKDGHVIVWHDESIDGLKCKDTKPVTANDPLFPYVGKYVANLTLAQIKTLDCGSERLDGFPLQALYPGTKLSTLPELFNFLDCADPGHEVELNIESKVDAQFPNLTRSPEDFANAQYKLFKSSKYYSKITYQSFDWRTLILMKKLDAKITRAALVDSTTVYGQNKSTSTWLAGLRPDSFPGATLGVQLAQAAKSIDSNILSPAATDGSSGSIDPNIPGYVPFTTEEMIKEAHKSGVLVKPWTVNRLNIVEQIYGWGVDGIITDYPEVVRRWALLKGVSVSKTYDQSKVLQCLKKHIQTVYHSLAIRKTRLIARSSCDSACCGYIYLACSGELPPDYVNESSKHKRRSRLIRIGVVLASFMILYPLGCFLTGYHDRIHGSRESQDVSLSSVCPQVEPLQPSSEINRKLAEELGASFADPSFEAIAAEYLGGAVRIPTESYDVMDPVGIDPRWDVFYKLSEHLLKTYPKVHTTLTLTRINTHSLLYHWPGSDSSLKPIFITSHQDVVPVDPSTASSWTHPPYSGYYDGTWVWGRGAVDDKSSLVGVMVALEKLIEGGFKPKRGILIGFGIDEESTGLYGANKIAQYIEEHYGNNSVSMLVDEGDNIENFGGVPVALVAIGEKGYFDVAIDVATPGGHSSVPPAHTTIGVLASLITEIESTPYAPGLERSSPIYGLLQCSAAHIPSIPLSVRSSILRSICPPQAPKSRRKKCDKALEELERALFETDSHLNRGDEEKARLYRNLLSTTQAVDMIKGGVKANALPELANAIINHRIRTDSSVSALQDAIIAKIIPVVEKYNLTLAAFSGVNVTTGGAGTVTLSDAFGTALEPAPVTPTEGSGAAAYRLLSGVIRKTQGNKTIVSPALMGGNTDTRFYWNLTPNIFRYTHLPSRDVYNGLHTVNEAIRVTGFVEMIQFYKNLILTADDAVDI
;
A
#
# COMPACT_ATOMS: atom_id res chain seq x y z
N MET A 1 -12.81 40.09 52.28
CA MET A 1 -13.14 38.87 53.04
C MET A 1 -13.71 37.87 52.03
N ALA A 2 -12.91 37.03 51.39
CA ALA A 2 -12.30 35.79 51.87
C ALA A 2 -13.23 34.56 51.80
N ARG A 3 -12.89 33.65 50.86
CA ARG A 3 -12.96 32.17 50.88
C ARG A 3 -14.29 31.49 50.52
N LEU A 4 -14.34 30.78 49.37
CA LEU A 4 -13.92 29.37 49.11
C LEU A 4 -14.86 28.35 49.78
N ALA A 5 -15.75 27.72 49.00
CA ALA A 5 -15.66 26.34 48.46
C ALA A 5 -16.12 25.28 49.49
N THR A 6 -16.90 24.23 49.20
CA THR A 6 -16.95 23.34 48.03
C THR A 6 -18.17 22.39 48.17
N SER A 7 -18.60 21.77 47.07
CA SER A 7 -19.06 20.36 46.95
C SER A 7 -20.55 20.00 46.70
N LEU A 8 -20.77 19.58 45.44
CA LEU A 8 -21.41 18.32 44.94
C LEU A 8 -22.94 18.21 44.71
N LEU A 9 -23.26 18.09 43.39
CA LEU A 9 -24.18 17.18 42.67
C LEU A 9 -25.71 17.26 42.87
N LEU A 10 -26.45 17.56 41.79
CA LEU A 10 -27.02 16.59 40.83
C LEU A 10 -28.29 17.15 40.15
N ALA A 11 -28.38 16.87 38.84
CA ALA A 11 -29.57 16.68 38.00
C ALA A 11 -30.46 17.90 37.62
N ALA A 12 -30.50 18.10 36.31
CA ALA A 12 -31.33 19.05 35.57
C ALA A 12 -32.66 18.41 35.13
N GLU A 13 -33.70 19.23 35.06
CA GLU A 13 -34.89 19.00 34.23
C GLU A 13 -35.38 20.33 33.62
N LEU A 14 -35.95 20.20 32.41
CA LEU A 14 -36.86 21.10 31.66
C LEU A 14 -36.25 22.30 30.90
N ALA A 15 -36.72 22.69 29.71
CA ALA A 15 -37.35 22.10 28.52
C ALA A 15 -37.78 23.30 27.63
N PHE A 16 -37.93 23.05 26.32
CA PHE A 16 -38.50 23.89 25.25
C PHE A 16 -37.60 25.00 24.66
N ALA A 17 -37.45 25.18 23.34
CA ALA A 17 -38.08 24.58 22.16
C ALA A 17 -37.18 24.84 20.93
N LEU A 18 -37.29 24.03 19.87
CA LEU A 18 -37.15 24.40 18.44
C LEU A 18 -37.52 23.16 17.56
N PRO A 19 -37.95 23.35 16.29
CA PRO A 19 -39.03 22.59 15.65
C PRO A 19 -38.62 21.20 15.17
N THR A 20 -39.46 20.22 15.50
CA THR A 20 -39.37 18.83 15.07
C THR A 20 -40.18 18.57 13.79
N ALA A 21 -39.72 17.54 13.08
CA ALA A 21 -40.41 16.75 12.07
C ALA A 21 -40.30 17.23 10.61
N TRP A 22 -39.15 16.94 9.99
CA TRP A 22 -39.21 16.22 8.72
C TRP A 22 -39.66 14.78 8.99
N PRO A 23 -40.56 14.20 8.18
CA PRO A 23 -41.10 12.88 8.43
C PRO A 23 -39.97 11.87 8.23
N VAL A 24 -39.46 11.32 9.32
CA VAL A 24 -38.78 10.02 9.29
C VAL A 24 -39.85 9.03 8.83
N PHE A 25 -39.90 8.76 7.54
CA PHE A 25 -40.55 7.56 7.04
C PHE A 25 -39.75 6.38 7.56
N SER A 26 -40.14 5.92 8.75
CA SER A 26 -39.94 4.55 9.18
C SER A 26 -40.47 3.63 8.08
N ARG A 27 -39.58 2.87 7.44
CA ARG A 27 -39.97 1.68 6.68
C ARG A 27 -39.07 0.53 7.06
N ALA A 28 -39.48 -0.14 8.13
CA ALA A 28 -39.07 -1.50 8.39
C ALA A 28 -39.52 -2.39 7.22
N SER A 29 -38.59 -2.85 6.38
CA SER A 29 -38.64 -4.24 5.97
C SER A 29 -37.99 -5.03 7.11
N LYS A 30 -38.64 -6.08 7.60
CA LYS A 30 -38.12 -6.93 8.69
C LYS A 30 -36.98 -7.86 8.21
N GLY A 31 -36.03 -7.35 7.43
CA GLY A 31 -34.98 -8.14 6.79
C GLY A 31 -33.66 -7.38 6.66
N ALA A 32 -32.60 -8.13 6.35
CA ALA A 32 -31.30 -7.57 5.99
C ALA A 32 -31.41 -6.71 4.71
N TYR A 33 -30.56 -5.68 4.63
CA TYR A 33 -30.36 -4.91 3.40
C TYR A 33 -29.86 -5.82 2.28
N ASP A 34 -30.46 -5.71 1.09
CA ASP A 34 -30.22 -6.67 0.02
C ASP A 34 -28.94 -6.35 -0.76
N ILE A 35 -27.84 -7.01 -0.38
CA ILE A 35 -26.56 -6.93 -1.09
C ILE A 35 -26.46 -8.13 -2.03
N GLN A 36 -26.46 -7.87 -3.33
CA GLN A 36 -26.41 -8.91 -4.36
C GLN A 36 -25.01 -9.05 -4.94
N GLY A 37 -24.48 -10.28 -4.94
CA GLY A 37 -23.21 -10.58 -5.58
C GLY A 37 -23.39 -10.71 -7.10
N HIS A 38 -23.00 -9.67 -7.84
CA HIS A 38 -23.14 -9.56 -9.29
C HIS A 38 -22.39 -10.70 -9.98
N ARG A 39 -23.12 -11.50 -10.77
CA ARG A 39 -22.63 -12.70 -11.49
C ARG A 39 -21.89 -13.69 -10.59
N GLY A 40 -22.31 -13.74 -9.32
CA GLY A 40 -21.68 -14.53 -8.28
C GLY A 40 -20.47 -13.89 -7.60
N SER A 41 -20.28 -12.56 -7.59
CA SER A 41 -19.09 -11.88 -7.03
C SER A 41 -17.90 -11.87 -7.99
N ARG A 42 -18.11 -11.30 -9.19
CA ARG A 42 -17.09 -11.14 -10.22
C ARG A 42 -15.80 -10.45 -9.73
N GLY A 43 -15.87 -9.61 -8.69
CA GLY A 43 -14.68 -9.01 -8.08
C GLY A 43 -13.72 -10.01 -7.43
N THR A 44 -14.21 -11.18 -7.01
CA THR A 44 -13.46 -12.17 -6.24
C THR A 44 -12.97 -13.35 -7.09
N THR A 45 -13.77 -13.81 -8.03
CA THR A 45 -13.44 -14.96 -8.90
C THR A 45 -14.02 -14.75 -10.29
N VAL A 46 -13.58 -15.57 -11.25
CA VAL A 46 -14.14 -15.57 -12.60
C VAL A 46 -15.67 -15.74 -12.56
N GLU A 47 -16.37 -14.77 -13.16
CA GLU A 47 -17.83 -14.63 -13.14
C GLU A 47 -18.58 -15.85 -13.71
N SER A 48 -19.88 -15.98 -13.36
CA SER A 48 -20.77 -17.04 -13.89
C SER A 48 -20.32 -18.49 -13.60
N THR A 49 -19.39 -18.69 -12.66
CA THR A 49 -18.88 -20.01 -12.28
C THR A 49 -19.36 -20.42 -10.87
N LEU A 50 -19.42 -21.73 -10.60
CA LEU A 50 -19.74 -22.22 -9.24
C LEU A 50 -18.80 -21.66 -8.15
N PRO A 51 -17.48 -21.50 -8.39
CA PRO A 51 -16.60 -20.79 -7.46
C PRO A 51 -17.07 -19.38 -7.12
N ALA A 52 -17.55 -18.61 -8.10
CA ALA A 52 -18.10 -17.28 -7.85
C ALA A 52 -19.26 -17.36 -6.84
N PHE A 53 -20.30 -18.11 -7.17
CA PHE A 53 -21.46 -18.26 -6.28
C PHE A 53 -21.09 -18.78 -4.89
N ALA A 54 -20.10 -19.66 -4.78
CA ALA A 54 -19.57 -20.13 -3.51
C ALA A 54 -18.99 -18.97 -2.68
N TRP A 55 -18.15 -18.12 -3.27
CA TRP A 55 -17.55 -16.99 -2.57
C TRP A 55 -18.56 -15.89 -2.23
N ALA A 56 -19.54 -15.63 -3.11
CA ALA A 56 -20.65 -14.73 -2.78
C ALA A 56 -21.42 -15.18 -1.52
N LEU A 57 -21.71 -16.49 -1.39
CA LEU A 57 -22.31 -17.06 -0.18
C LEU A 57 -21.40 -16.90 1.05
N ILE A 58 -20.11 -17.20 0.90
CA ILE A 58 -19.12 -17.10 1.99
C ILE A 58 -19.04 -15.66 2.51
N TYR A 59 -19.01 -14.68 1.62
CA TYR A 59 -19.00 -13.27 1.99
C TYR A 59 -20.35 -12.75 2.47
N GLY A 60 -21.39 -13.57 2.46
CA GLY A 60 -22.69 -13.26 3.02
C GLY A 60 -23.51 -12.31 2.15
N ALA A 61 -23.38 -12.40 0.81
CA ALA A 61 -24.34 -11.81 -0.10
C ALA A 61 -25.76 -12.28 0.27
N THR A 62 -26.72 -11.36 0.27
CA THR A 62 -28.13 -11.65 0.56
C THR A 62 -28.78 -12.38 -0.61
N THR A 63 -28.40 -11.95 -1.82
CA THR A 63 -28.91 -12.47 -3.08
C THR A 63 -27.74 -12.87 -3.98
N LEU A 64 -27.85 -14.02 -4.64
CA LEU A 64 -26.96 -14.36 -5.75
C LEU A 64 -27.57 -13.85 -7.03
N GLU A 65 -26.88 -12.92 -7.68
CA GLU A 65 -27.28 -12.37 -8.97
C GLU A 65 -26.50 -13.06 -10.08
N PHE A 66 -27.18 -13.46 -11.16
CA PHE A 66 -26.55 -14.04 -12.35
C PHE A 66 -27.50 -14.15 -13.55
N ASP A 67 -26.89 -14.27 -14.71
CA ASP A 67 -27.55 -14.44 -15.99
C ASP A 67 -27.68 -15.88 -16.44
N ASN A 68 -28.64 -16.12 -17.33
CA ASN A 68 -28.74 -17.36 -18.06
C ASN A 68 -28.75 -17.18 -19.58
N GLY A 69 -28.06 -18.09 -20.26
CA GLY A 69 -28.17 -18.35 -21.69
C GLY A 69 -28.94 -19.65 -21.99
N LEU A 70 -29.47 -19.78 -23.21
CA LEU A 70 -30.19 -20.96 -23.67
C LEU A 70 -29.48 -21.60 -24.86
N THR A 71 -29.00 -22.83 -24.69
CA THR A 71 -28.25 -23.57 -25.71
C THR A 71 -29.14 -23.99 -26.89
N LYS A 72 -28.50 -24.39 -28.00
CA LYS A 72 -29.18 -24.92 -29.20
C LYS A 72 -30.11 -26.10 -28.91
N ASP A 73 -29.72 -26.95 -27.97
CA ASP A 73 -30.47 -28.14 -27.54
C ASP A 73 -31.37 -27.90 -26.31
N GLY A 74 -31.59 -26.64 -25.93
CA GLY A 74 -32.63 -26.23 -24.97
C GLY A 74 -32.23 -26.29 -23.51
N HIS A 75 -30.92 -26.31 -23.19
CA HIS A 75 -30.43 -26.28 -21.81
C HIS A 75 -30.19 -24.85 -21.35
N VAL A 76 -30.68 -24.53 -20.14
CA VAL A 76 -30.42 -23.24 -19.48
C VAL A 76 -29.05 -23.31 -18.80
N ILE A 77 -28.12 -22.46 -19.22
CA ILE A 77 -26.77 -22.34 -18.65
C ILE A 77 -26.62 -21.05 -17.86
N VAL A 78 -25.74 -21.04 -16.87
CA VAL A 78 -25.36 -19.85 -16.10
C VAL A 78 -24.23 -19.15 -16.83
N TRP A 79 -24.56 -18.05 -17.51
CA TRP A 79 -23.66 -17.33 -18.41
C TRP A 79 -24.23 -15.96 -18.78
N HIS A 80 -23.37 -14.93 -18.75
CA HIS A 80 -23.77 -13.54 -18.98
C HIS A 80 -23.82 -13.12 -20.45
N ASP A 81 -22.90 -13.54 -21.31
CA ASP A 81 -22.79 -12.96 -22.66
C ASP A 81 -23.61 -13.75 -23.71
N GLU A 82 -24.02 -13.13 -24.80
CA GLU A 82 -24.73 -13.84 -25.89
C GLU A 82 -23.82 -14.90 -26.55
N SER A 83 -22.50 -14.67 -26.52
CA SER A 83 -21.45 -15.54 -27.05
C SER A 83 -20.52 -16.06 -25.97
N ILE A 84 -19.74 -17.09 -26.29
CA ILE A 84 -18.64 -17.54 -25.44
C ILE A 84 -17.45 -16.61 -25.65
N ASP A 85 -17.18 -15.75 -24.66
CA ASP A 85 -16.08 -14.79 -24.70
C ASP A 85 -14.73 -15.46 -24.41
N GLY A 86 -13.75 -15.18 -25.28
CA GLY A 86 -12.38 -15.70 -25.19
C GLY A 86 -11.55 -15.08 -24.08
N LEU A 87 -11.97 -13.94 -23.52
CA LEU A 87 -11.36 -13.34 -22.35
C LEU A 87 -11.71 -14.09 -21.05
N LYS A 88 -12.79 -14.89 -21.07
CA LYS A 88 -13.32 -15.58 -19.88
C LYS A 88 -13.17 -17.09 -19.96
N CYS A 89 -13.23 -17.62 -21.19
CA CYS A 89 -13.25 -19.04 -21.47
C CYS A 89 -12.23 -19.40 -22.56
N LYS A 90 -11.61 -20.57 -22.41
CA LYS A 90 -10.79 -21.18 -23.47
C LYS A 90 -11.32 -22.52 -23.93
N ASP A 91 -11.10 -22.79 -25.22
CA ASP A 91 -11.30 -24.11 -25.81
C ASP A 91 -10.30 -25.12 -25.24
N THR A 92 -10.77 -26.33 -24.92
CA THR A 92 -9.88 -27.43 -24.48
C THR A 92 -9.81 -28.57 -25.49
N LYS A 93 -10.95 -29.03 -25.98
CA LYS A 93 -11.06 -30.07 -27.00
C LYS A 93 -12.41 -30.00 -27.72
N PRO A 94 -12.49 -30.47 -28.96
CA PRO A 94 -13.77 -30.67 -29.62
C PRO A 94 -14.53 -31.86 -29.02
N VAL A 95 -15.86 -31.86 -29.16
CA VAL A 95 -16.72 -32.99 -28.77
C VAL A 95 -16.47 -34.21 -29.66
N THR A 96 -16.21 -33.98 -30.95
CA THR A 96 -15.79 -35.01 -31.92
C THR A 96 -14.60 -34.50 -32.72
N ALA A 97 -13.70 -35.39 -33.16
CA ALA A 97 -12.46 -35.00 -33.84
C ALA A 97 -12.62 -34.01 -35.02
N ASN A 98 -13.76 -34.03 -35.70
CA ASN A 98 -14.08 -33.14 -36.83
C ASN A 98 -15.34 -32.30 -36.58
N ASP A 99 -15.58 -31.85 -35.34
CA ASP A 99 -16.71 -30.96 -35.05
C ASP A 99 -16.55 -29.64 -35.83
N PRO A 100 -17.45 -29.31 -36.79
CA PRO A 100 -17.31 -28.13 -37.64
C PRO A 100 -17.49 -26.82 -36.85
N LEU A 101 -18.01 -26.89 -35.62
CA LEU A 101 -18.15 -25.75 -34.73
C LEU A 101 -17.00 -25.64 -33.73
N PHE A 102 -15.92 -26.42 -33.80
CA PHE A 102 -14.70 -26.15 -33.01
C PHE A 102 -13.74 -25.23 -33.78
N PRO A 103 -13.07 -24.22 -33.16
CA PRO A 103 -13.17 -23.79 -31.76
C PRO A 103 -14.55 -23.21 -31.40
N TYR A 104 -15.00 -23.40 -30.15
CA TYR A 104 -16.30 -22.96 -29.67
C TYR A 104 -16.29 -21.53 -29.12
N VAL A 105 -15.15 -21.06 -28.62
CA VAL A 105 -14.97 -19.66 -28.21
C VAL A 105 -15.26 -18.73 -29.40
N GLY A 106 -15.96 -17.63 -29.13
CA GLY A 106 -16.44 -16.66 -30.11
C GLY A 106 -17.82 -16.99 -30.72
N LYS A 107 -18.44 -18.13 -30.36
CA LYS A 107 -19.75 -18.54 -30.91
C LYS A 107 -20.89 -18.22 -29.96
N TYR A 108 -22.05 -17.89 -30.52
CA TYR A 108 -23.27 -17.64 -29.75
C TYR A 108 -23.75 -18.89 -29.01
N VAL A 109 -24.16 -18.72 -27.76
CA VAL A 109 -24.69 -19.79 -26.91
C VAL A 109 -25.86 -20.50 -27.59
N ALA A 110 -26.72 -19.74 -28.27
CA ALA A 110 -27.87 -20.25 -29.01
C ALA A 110 -27.51 -21.23 -30.15
N ASN A 111 -26.26 -21.23 -30.61
CA ASN A 111 -25.76 -22.10 -31.68
C ASN A 111 -24.97 -23.31 -31.17
N LEU A 112 -24.56 -23.32 -29.91
CA LEU A 112 -23.80 -24.41 -29.30
C LEU A 112 -24.72 -25.37 -28.54
N THR A 113 -24.40 -26.65 -28.57
CA THR A 113 -25.04 -27.68 -27.73
C THR A 113 -24.42 -27.70 -26.34
N LEU A 114 -25.12 -28.24 -25.34
CA LEU A 114 -24.56 -28.37 -23.99
C LEU A 114 -23.26 -29.19 -23.99
N ALA A 115 -23.19 -30.25 -24.81
CA ALA A 115 -21.99 -31.09 -24.91
C ALA A 115 -20.75 -30.28 -25.34
N GLN A 116 -20.92 -29.32 -26.25
CA GLN A 116 -19.84 -28.44 -26.73
C GLN A 116 -19.44 -27.44 -25.64
N ILE A 117 -20.41 -26.80 -25.00
CA ILE A 117 -20.16 -25.84 -23.90
C ILE A 117 -19.42 -26.51 -22.74
N LYS A 118 -19.73 -27.78 -22.44
CA LYS A 118 -19.07 -28.53 -21.37
C LYS A 118 -17.60 -28.87 -21.63
N THR A 119 -17.08 -28.64 -22.84
CA THR A 119 -15.63 -28.80 -23.09
C THR A 119 -14.84 -27.55 -22.65
N LEU A 120 -15.45 -26.37 -22.61
CA LEU A 120 -14.78 -25.11 -22.32
C LEU A 120 -14.21 -25.04 -20.90
N ASP A 121 -13.08 -24.37 -20.72
CA ASP A 121 -12.54 -24.02 -19.41
C ASP A 121 -12.73 -22.51 -19.18
N CYS A 122 -13.60 -22.18 -18.22
CA CYS A 122 -14.00 -20.82 -17.90
C CYS A 122 -13.62 -20.42 -16.47
N GLY A 123 -12.62 -21.08 -15.87
CA GLY A 123 -12.07 -20.69 -14.57
C GLY A 123 -10.57 -20.42 -14.59
N SER A 124 -9.92 -20.58 -15.75
CA SER A 124 -8.49 -20.36 -15.91
C SER A 124 -8.10 -18.94 -16.32
N GLU A 125 -9.02 -18.18 -16.91
CA GLU A 125 -8.70 -16.84 -17.45
C GLU A 125 -9.08 -15.77 -16.42
N ARG A 126 -8.12 -14.89 -16.11
CA ARG A 126 -8.35 -13.73 -15.25
C ARG A 126 -8.89 -12.57 -16.10
N LEU A 127 -9.95 -11.93 -15.65
CA LEU A 127 -10.53 -10.80 -16.39
C LEU A 127 -9.70 -9.53 -16.21
N ASP A 128 -9.55 -8.78 -17.30
CA ASP A 128 -9.00 -7.44 -17.29
C ASP A 128 -9.86 -6.52 -16.38
N GLY A 129 -9.19 -5.68 -15.58
CA GLY A 129 -9.84 -4.85 -14.57
C GLY A 129 -10.17 -5.56 -13.25
N PHE A 130 -9.89 -6.88 -13.14
CA PHE A 130 -10.09 -7.66 -11.91
C PHE A 130 -8.82 -8.42 -11.47
N PRO A 131 -7.71 -7.72 -11.15
CA PRO A 131 -6.40 -8.33 -10.90
C PRO A 131 -6.38 -9.29 -9.70
N LEU A 132 -7.31 -9.13 -8.76
CA LEU A 132 -7.40 -9.91 -7.52
C LEU A 132 -8.23 -11.20 -7.66
N GLN A 133 -8.78 -11.50 -8.83
CA GLN A 133 -9.59 -12.71 -9.03
C GLN A 133 -8.79 -13.98 -8.71
N ALA A 134 -9.36 -14.80 -7.82
CA ALA A 134 -8.94 -16.16 -7.62
C ALA A 134 -9.39 -17.03 -8.80
N LEU A 135 -8.45 -17.77 -9.37
CA LEU A 135 -8.67 -18.65 -10.50
C LEU A 135 -8.99 -20.07 -10.04
N TYR A 136 -9.85 -20.74 -10.79
CA TYR A 136 -10.21 -22.14 -10.59
C TYR A 136 -10.02 -22.89 -11.92
N PRO A 137 -8.77 -23.19 -12.31
CA PRO A 137 -8.47 -23.77 -13.61
C PRO A 137 -9.26 -25.05 -13.90
N GLY A 138 -9.76 -25.19 -15.13
CA GLY A 138 -10.55 -26.32 -15.56
C GLY A 138 -12.04 -26.24 -15.21
N THR A 139 -12.50 -25.17 -14.57
CA THR A 139 -13.92 -24.99 -14.22
C THR A 139 -14.77 -24.92 -15.48
N LYS A 140 -15.84 -25.72 -15.51
CA LYS A 140 -16.79 -25.80 -16.62
C LYS A 140 -17.98 -24.88 -16.37
N LEU A 141 -18.56 -24.35 -17.44
CA LEU A 141 -19.85 -23.65 -17.34
C LEU A 141 -20.92 -24.57 -16.78
N SER A 142 -21.74 -24.03 -15.89
CA SER A 142 -22.80 -24.77 -15.20
C SER A 142 -24.14 -24.55 -15.88
N THR A 143 -24.95 -25.59 -15.90
CA THR A 143 -26.39 -25.49 -16.14
C THR A 143 -27.08 -24.95 -14.90
N LEU A 144 -28.24 -24.32 -15.06
CA LEU A 144 -29.03 -23.86 -13.93
C LEU A 144 -29.37 -25.00 -12.93
N PRO A 145 -29.72 -26.23 -13.37
CA PRO A 145 -29.88 -27.36 -12.46
C PRO A 145 -28.61 -27.74 -11.70
N GLU A 146 -27.42 -27.63 -12.30
CA GLU A 146 -26.16 -27.87 -11.58
C GLU A 146 -25.90 -26.82 -10.51
N LEU A 147 -26.24 -25.55 -10.79
CA LEU A 147 -26.19 -24.50 -9.77
C LEU A 147 -27.19 -24.78 -8.64
N PHE A 148 -28.44 -25.15 -8.94
CA PHE A 148 -29.40 -25.53 -7.90
C PHE A 148 -28.94 -26.74 -7.08
N ASN A 149 -28.34 -27.75 -7.69
CA ASN A 149 -27.77 -28.89 -6.97
C ASN A 149 -26.62 -28.48 -6.04
N PHE A 150 -25.77 -27.56 -6.49
CA PHE A 150 -24.74 -26.96 -5.66
C PHE A 150 -25.35 -26.21 -4.47
N LEU A 151 -26.36 -25.38 -4.70
CA LEU A 151 -27.05 -24.60 -3.67
C LEU A 151 -27.80 -25.49 -2.67
N ASP A 152 -28.47 -26.56 -3.13
CA ASP A 152 -29.10 -27.57 -2.26
C ASP A 152 -28.12 -28.17 -1.23
N CYS A 153 -26.84 -28.22 -1.58
CA CYS A 153 -25.77 -28.66 -0.68
C CYS A 153 -25.24 -27.50 0.19
N ALA A 154 -24.93 -26.36 -0.43
CA ALA A 154 -24.29 -25.22 0.24
C ALA A 154 -25.24 -24.49 1.22
N ASP A 155 -26.51 -24.42 0.86
CA ASP A 155 -27.59 -23.73 1.54
C ASP A 155 -28.82 -24.66 1.70
N PRO A 156 -28.74 -25.68 2.57
CA PRO A 156 -29.83 -26.65 2.74
C PRO A 156 -31.07 -26.07 3.43
N GLY A 157 -30.96 -24.85 3.98
CA GLY A 157 -32.09 -24.10 4.50
C GLY A 157 -32.84 -23.32 3.42
N HIS A 158 -32.31 -23.27 2.20
CA HIS A 158 -32.86 -22.54 1.07
C HIS A 158 -33.10 -21.06 1.43
N GLU A 159 -32.17 -20.48 2.19
CA GLU A 159 -32.28 -19.14 2.74
C GLU A 159 -31.88 -18.07 1.73
N VAL A 160 -30.92 -18.36 0.84
CA VAL A 160 -30.40 -17.36 -0.10
C VAL A 160 -31.46 -16.99 -1.14
N GLU A 161 -31.55 -15.70 -1.44
CA GLU A 161 -32.39 -15.21 -2.54
C GLU A 161 -31.62 -15.35 -3.87
N LEU A 162 -32.34 -15.53 -4.98
CA LEU A 162 -31.76 -15.66 -6.32
C LEU A 162 -32.34 -14.59 -7.23
N ASN A 163 -31.49 -13.79 -7.85
CA ASN A 163 -31.89 -12.82 -8.87
C ASN A 163 -31.34 -13.27 -10.22
N ILE A 164 -32.23 -13.77 -11.08
CA ILE A 164 -31.84 -14.55 -12.26
C ILE A 164 -32.23 -13.79 -13.52
N GLU A 165 -31.23 -13.28 -14.24
CA GLU A 165 -31.43 -12.59 -15.51
C GLU A 165 -31.65 -13.58 -16.67
N SER A 166 -32.59 -13.27 -17.56
CA SER A 166 -32.67 -13.90 -18.88
C SER A 166 -31.88 -13.10 -19.92
N LYS A 167 -30.80 -13.66 -20.45
CA LYS A 167 -29.98 -13.00 -21.46
C LYS A 167 -30.59 -13.13 -22.86
N VAL A 168 -31.54 -12.24 -23.13
CA VAL A 168 -32.25 -12.16 -24.42
C VAL A 168 -31.94 -10.81 -25.07
N ASP A 169 -31.43 -10.86 -26.29
CA ASP A 169 -31.16 -9.66 -27.07
C ASP A 169 -32.43 -9.20 -27.80
N ALA A 170 -32.96 -8.04 -27.42
CA ALA A 170 -34.20 -7.50 -27.99
C ALA A 170 -33.99 -6.78 -29.33
N GLN A 171 -32.75 -6.41 -29.68
CA GLN A 171 -32.42 -5.71 -30.93
C GLN A 171 -32.02 -6.70 -32.03
N PHE A 172 -31.24 -7.73 -31.67
CA PHE A 172 -30.73 -8.75 -32.56
C PHE A 172 -31.26 -10.13 -32.15
N PRO A 173 -32.53 -10.45 -32.47
CA PRO A 173 -33.19 -11.68 -32.02
C PRO A 173 -32.57 -12.99 -32.55
N ASN A 174 -31.61 -12.90 -33.48
CA ASN A 174 -30.88 -14.06 -34.00
C ASN A 174 -29.66 -14.44 -33.14
N LEU A 175 -29.22 -13.59 -32.20
CA LEU A 175 -28.07 -13.88 -31.33
C LEU A 175 -28.44 -14.79 -30.16
N THR A 176 -29.70 -14.74 -29.75
CA THR A 176 -30.26 -15.48 -28.62
C THR A 176 -31.48 -16.30 -29.07
N ARG A 177 -32.00 -17.17 -28.21
CA ARG A 177 -33.28 -17.84 -28.42
C ARG A 177 -34.44 -16.87 -28.19
N SER A 178 -35.63 -17.20 -28.67
CA SER A 178 -36.79 -16.31 -28.55
C SER A 178 -37.15 -16.01 -27.08
N PRO A 179 -37.76 -14.84 -26.78
CA PRO A 179 -38.23 -14.51 -25.43
C PRO A 179 -39.16 -15.58 -24.83
N GLU A 180 -39.99 -16.21 -25.67
CA GLU A 180 -40.92 -17.26 -25.24
C GLU A 180 -40.20 -18.58 -24.94
N ASP A 181 -39.17 -18.96 -25.71
CA ASP A 181 -38.36 -20.13 -25.41
C ASP A 181 -37.64 -19.96 -24.06
N PHE A 182 -37.04 -18.79 -23.83
CA PHE A 182 -36.33 -18.47 -22.59
C PHE A 182 -37.23 -18.50 -21.36
N ALA A 183 -38.34 -17.74 -21.39
CA ALA A 183 -39.27 -17.66 -20.26
C ALA A 183 -39.85 -19.05 -19.93
N ASN A 184 -40.21 -19.85 -20.93
CA ASN A 184 -40.69 -21.21 -20.72
C ASN A 184 -39.63 -22.16 -20.16
N ALA A 185 -38.38 -22.08 -20.64
CA ALA A 185 -37.29 -22.93 -20.19
C ALA A 185 -36.92 -22.64 -18.74
N GLN A 186 -36.74 -21.37 -18.37
CA GLN A 186 -36.45 -20.97 -16.99
C GLN A 186 -37.63 -21.26 -16.06
N TYR A 187 -38.88 -20.95 -16.45
CA TYR A 187 -40.06 -21.22 -15.62
C TYR A 187 -40.18 -22.70 -15.23
N LYS A 188 -39.96 -23.63 -16.18
CA LYS A 188 -39.99 -25.08 -15.90
C LYS A 188 -38.99 -25.46 -14.80
N LEU A 189 -37.78 -24.91 -14.85
CA LEU A 189 -36.74 -25.17 -13.86
C LEU A 189 -37.04 -24.49 -12.52
N PHE A 190 -37.49 -23.25 -12.53
CA PHE A 190 -37.87 -22.50 -11.33
C PHE A 190 -38.99 -23.21 -10.57
N LYS A 191 -40.04 -23.66 -11.28
CA LYS A 191 -41.19 -24.34 -10.67
C LYS A 191 -40.82 -25.64 -9.97
N SER A 192 -39.78 -26.31 -10.46
CA SER A 192 -39.24 -27.54 -9.87
C SER A 192 -38.19 -27.31 -8.78
N SER A 193 -37.73 -26.07 -8.60
CA SER A 193 -36.67 -25.73 -7.64
C SER A 193 -37.22 -25.53 -6.23
N LYS A 194 -36.43 -25.93 -5.23
CA LYS A 194 -36.71 -25.60 -3.82
C LYS A 194 -36.60 -24.11 -3.52
N TYR A 195 -35.91 -23.36 -4.39
CA TYR A 195 -35.79 -21.91 -4.34
C TYR A 195 -36.95 -21.17 -5.00
N TYR A 196 -38.03 -21.83 -5.44
CA TYR A 196 -39.13 -21.19 -6.20
C TYR A 196 -39.65 -19.89 -5.56
N SER A 197 -39.84 -19.86 -4.24
CA SER A 197 -40.33 -18.67 -3.52
C SER A 197 -39.26 -17.59 -3.27
N LYS A 198 -38.01 -17.87 -3.64
CA LYS A 198 -36.80 -17.06 -3.45
C LYS A 198 -36.23 -16.54 -4.77
N ILE A 199 -36.88 -16.85 -5.89
CA ILE A 199 -36.44 -16.46 -7.22
C ILE A 199 -37.10 -15.14 -7.62
N THR A 200 -36.25 -14.19 -7.97
CA THR A 200 -36.57 -13.01 -8.75
C THR A 200 -36.15 -13.25 -10.20
N TYR A 201 -37.08 -13.03 -11.13
CA TYR A 201 -36.83 -13.08 -12.55
C TYR A 201 -36.50 -11.69 -13.08
N GLN A 202 -35.28 -11.52 -13.57
CA GLN A 202 -34.75 -10.23 -14.01
C GLN A 202 -34.56 -10.22 -15.54
N SER A 203 -34.75 -9.07 -16.19
CA SER A 203 -34.43 -8.95 -17.62
C SER A 203 -34.36 -7.50 -18.12
N PHE A 204 -33.46 -7.24 -19.06
CA PHE A 204 -33.50 -6.04 -19.92
C PHE A 204 -34.61 -6.12 -20.98
N ASP A 205 -34.93 -7.31 -21.49
CA ASP A 205 -36.04 -7.51 -22.42
C ASP A 205 -37.34 -7.70 -21.62
N TRP A 206 -38.06 -6.60 -21.39
CA TRP A 206 -39.29 -6.58 -20.59
C TRP A 206 -40.40 -7.46 -21.16
N ARG A 207 -40.31 -7.92 -22.42
CA ARG A 207 -41.25 -8.90 -22.98
C ARG A 207 -41.20 -10.21 -22.20
N THR A 208 -40.01 -10.63 -21.77
CA THR A 208 -39.82 -11.84 -20.96
C THR A 208 -40.51 -11.71 -19.60
N LEU A 209 -40.52 -10.52 -18.99
CA LEU A 209 -41.19 -10.26 -17.71
C LEU A 209 -42.71 -10.38 -17.82
N ILE A 210 -43.28 -9.87 -18.92
CA ILE A 210 -44.72 -10.00 -19.24
C ILE A 210 -45.07 -11.49 -19.46
N LEU A 211 -44.23 -12.21 -20.18
CA LEU A 211 -44.39 -13.65 -20.41
C LEU A 211 -44.29 -14.44 -19.11
N MET A 212 -43.31 -14.15 -18.26
CA MET A 212 -43.14 -14.80 -16.96
C MET A 212 -44.34 -14.54 -16.05
N LYS A 213 -44.89 -13.31 -16.04
CA LYS A 213 -46.15 -13.01 -15.33
C LYS A 213 -47.32 -13.86 -15.84
N LYS A 214 -47.43 -14.04 -17.16
CA LYS A 214 -48.48 -14.87 -17.78
C LYS A 214 -48.33 -16.34 -17.40
N LEU A 215 -47.09 -16.84 -17.30
CA LEU A 215 -46.78 -18.20 -16.87
C LEU A 215 -47.06 -18.41 -15.37
N ASP A 216 -46.58 -17.48 -14.53
CA ASP A 216 -46.75 -17.52 -13.08
C ASP A 216 -46.56 -16.14 -12.44
N ALA A 217 -47.67 -15.46 -12.18
CA ALA A 217 -47.67 -14.13 -11.57
C ALA A 217 -47.09 -14.08 -10.14
N LYS A 218 -46.86 -15.23 -9.49
CA LYS A 218 -46.27 -15.29 -8.14
C LYS A 218 -44.76 -15.10 -8.12
N ILE A 219 -44.06 -15.33 -9.24
CA ILE A 219 -42.61 -15.14 -9.31
C ILE A 219 -42.32 -13.63 -9.32
N THR A 220 -41.46 -13.17 -8.40
CA THR A 220 -41.04 -11.76 -8.33
C THR A 220 -40.32 -11.37 -9.63
N ARG A 221 -40.60 -10.18 -10.17
CA ARG A 221 -40.01 -9.69 -11.42
C ARG A 221 -39.20 -8.41 -11.21
N ALA A 222 -38.04 -8.33 -11.84
CA ALA A 222 -37.15 -7.17 -11.83
C ALA A 222 -36.89 -6.65 -13.24
N ALA A 223 -37.21 -5.38 -13.47
CA ALA A 223 -37.06 -4.71 -14.75
C ALA A 223 -35.69 -4.02 -14.82
N LEU A 224 -34.76 -4.57 -15.60
CA LEU A 224 -33.46 -3.92 -15.85
C LEU A 224 -33.62 -2.79 -16.86
N VAL A 225 -32.87 -1.71 -16.65
CA VAL A 225 -32.80 -0.59 -17.59
C VAL A 225 -31.52 0.21 -17.39
N ASP A 226 -30.97 0.72 -18.49
CA ASP A 226 -29.85 1.66 -18.54
C ASP A 226 -30.08 2.67 -19.67
N SER A 227 -29.16 3.61 -19.84
CA SER A 227 -29.25 4.65 -20.87
C SER A 227 -29.29 4.11 -22.31
N THR A 228 -28.81 2.89 -22.57
CA THR A 228 -28.77 2.27 -23.90
C THR A 228 -30.05 1.54 -24.27
N THR A 229 -30.85 1.18 -23.27
CA THR A 229 -32.09 0.39 -23.42
C THR A 229 -33.35 1.23 -23.34
N VAL A 230 -33.28 2.47 -22.85
CA VAL A 230 -34.43 3.38 -22.71
C VAL A 230 -35.12 3.67 -24.05
N TYR A 231 -34.36 3.98 -25.09
CA TYR A 231 -34.86 4.37 -26.41
C TYR A 231 -34.13 3.63 -27.52
N GLY A 232 -34.82 3.40 -28.64
CA GLY A 232 -34.19 2.97 -29.89
C GLY A 232 -33.45 4.12 -30.58
N GLN A 233 -32.82 3.83 -31.72
CA GLN A 233 -32.11 4.85 -32.52
C GLN A 233 -33.02 6.06 -32.81
N ASN A 234 -32.46 7.27 -32.73
CA ASN A 234 -33.17 8.54 -32.89
C ASN A 234 -34.38 8.73 -31.94
N LYS A 235 -34.28 8.25 -30.70
CA LYS A 235 -35.37 8.28 -29.69
C LYS A 235 -36.65 7.58 -30.15
N SER A 236 -36.51 6.52 -30.97
CA SER A 236 -37.62 5.65 -31.33
C SER A 236 -38.02 4.74 -30.17
N THR A 237 -39.15 4.05 -30.31
CA THR A 237 -39.60 3.06 -29.32
C THR A 237 -38.56 1.97 -29.14
N SER A 238 -38.15 1.71 -27.90
CA SER A 238 -37.19 0.65 -27.58
C SER A 238 -37.84 -0.73 -27.69
N THR A 239 -37.13 -1.68 -28.33
CA THR A 239 -37.54 -3.09 -28.33
C THR A 239 -37.30 -3.76 -26.98
N TRP A 240 -36.39 -3.22 -26.15
CA TRP A 240 -36.08 -3.70 -24.80
C TRP A 240 -37.25 -3.50 -23.83
N LEU A 241 -37.94 -2.37 -23.92
CA LEU A 241 -39.03 -2.02 -22.99
C LEU A 241 -40.40 -2.58 -23.41
N ALA A 242 -40.43 -3.71 -24.11
CA ALA A 242 -41.65 -4.35 -24.62
C ALA A 242 -42.54 -3.42 -25.46
N GLY A 243 -41.95 -2.48 -26.20
CA GLY A 243 -42.68 -1.50 -27.01
C GLY A 243 -43.24 -0.31 -26.24
N LEU A 244 -42.94 -0.19 -24.94
CA LEU A 244 -43.28 0.99 -24.16
C LEU A 244 -42.33 2.16 -24.47
N ARG A 245 -42.88 3.37 -24.38
CA ARG A 245 -42.13 4.62 -24.49
C ARG A 245 -42.14 5.35 -23.14
N PRO A 246 -40.99 5.57 -22.49
CA PRO A 246 -40.94 6.26 -21.21
C PRO A 246 -41.60 7.66 -21.26
N ASP A 247 -41.37 8.43 -22.32
CA ASP A 247 -41.96 9.76 -22.49
C ASP A 247 -43.49 9.79 -22.71
N SER A 248 -44.13 8.63 -22.85
CA SER A 248 -45.60 8.54 -22.84
C SER A 248 -46.21 8.51 -21.43
N PHE A 249 -45.38 8.33 -20.40
CA PHE A 249 -45.79 8.33 -19.00
C PHE A 249 -45.71 9.74 -18.40
N PRO A 250 -46.65 10.14 -17.52
CA PRO A 250 -46.66 11.46 -16.92
C PRO A 250 -45.52 11.64 -15.90
N GLY A 251 -44.64 12.63 -16.10
CA GLY A 251 -43.57 12.93 -15.15
C GLY A 251 -42.56 13.93 -15.71
N ALA A 252 -41.95 14.73 -14.83
CA ALA A 252 -41.00 15.77 -15.21
C ALA A 252 -39.60 15.23 -15.55
N THR A 253 -39.26 14.02 -15.09
CA THR A 253 -37.94 13.41 -15.29
C THR A 253 -38.06 12.01 -15.87
N LEU A 254 -37.00 11.57 -16.56
CA LEU A 254 -36.91 10.22 -17.11
C LEU A 254 -37.04 9.14 -16.00
N GLY A 255 -36.48 9.39 -14.82
CA GLY A 255 -36.56 8.46 -13.70
C GLY A 255 -37.99 8.18 -13.23
N VAL A 256 -38.82 9.23 -13.12
CA VAL A 256 -40.24 9.11 -12.78
C VAL A 256 -40.98 8.31 -13.86
N GLN A 257 -40.71 8.62 -15.13
CA GLN A 257 -41.32 7.93 -16.28
C GLN A 257 -40.97 6.43 -16.31
N LEU A 258 -39.70 6.08 -16.05
CA LEU A 258 -39.25 4.69 -16.00
C LEU A 258 -39.87 3.92 -14.83
N ALA A 259 -40.00 4.54 -13.65
CA ALA A 259 -40.69 3.94 -12.52
C ALA A 259 -42.16 3.60 -12.83
N GLN A 260 -42.87 4.50 -13.50
CA GLN A 260 -44.25 4.27 -13.93
C GLN A 260 -44.34 3.22 -15.06
N ALA A 261 -43.41 3.24 -16.01
CA ALA A 261 -43.33 2.24 -17.07
C ALA A 261 -43.12 0.83 -16.49
N ALA A 262 -42.20 0.66 -15.55
CA ALA A 262 -41.97 -0.61 -14.86
C ALA A 262 -43.21 -1.06 -14.06
N LYS A 263 -43.94 -0.12 -13.43
CA LYS A 263 -45.21 -0.43 -12.78
C LYS A 263 -46.29 -0.89 -13.77
N SER A 264 -46.34 -0.32 -14.97
CA SER A 264 -47.36 -0.64 -15.97
C SER A 264 -47.30 -2.09 -16.47
N ILE A 265 -46.10 -2.69 -16.49
CA ILE A 265 -45.90 -4.11 -16.79
C ILE A 265 -46.00 -5.01 -15.55
N ASP A 266 -46.36 -4.44 -14.40
CA ASP A 266 -46.47 -5.12 -13.11
C ASP A 266 -45.15 -5.77 -12.63
N SER A 267 -44.05 -5.04 -12.83
CA SER A 267 -42.77 -5.37 -12.21
C SER A 267 -42.80 -5.09 -10.71
N ASN A 268 -42.14 -5.95 -9.92
CA ASN A 268 -42.02 -5.77 -8.48
C ASN A 268 -40.81 -4.90 -8.12
N ILE A 269 -39.77 -4.97 -8.94
CA ILE A 269 -38.49 -4.28 -8.75
C ILE A 269 -38.15 -3.53 -10.04
N LEU A 270 -37.67 -2.29 -9.91
CA LEU A 270 -36.94 -1.57 -10.95
C LEU A 270 -35.44 -1.73 -10.63
N SER A 271 -34.66 -2.21 -11.59
CA SER A 271 -33.23 -2.47 -11.46
C SER A 271 -32.44 -1.59 -12.43
N PRO A 272 -32.32 -0.28 -12.14
CA PRO A 272 -31.66 0.67 -13.03
C PRO A 272 -30.14 0.58 -12.95
N ALA A 273 -29.44 1.03 -13.99
CA ALA A 273 -28.02 1.33 -13.85
C ALA A 273 -27.78 2.37 -12.72
N ALA A 274 -26.69 2.24 -11.98
CA ALA A 274 -26.35 3.20 -10.92
C ALA A 274 -25.93 4.54 -11.53
N THR A 275 -25.06 4.47 -12.54
CA THR A 275 -24.46 5.62 -13.24
C THR A 275 -24.92 5.64 -14.69
N ASP A 276 -25.11 6.83 -15.26
CA ASP A 276 -25.50 6.99 -16.67
C ASP A 276 -24.31 6.72 -17.61
N GLY A 277 -24.55 6.04 -18.74
CA GLY A 277 -23.50 5.73 -19.71
C GLY A 277 -22.86 6.97 -20.38
N SER A 278 -23.48 8.15 -20.27
CA SER A 278 -22.92 9.44 -20.70
C SER A 278 -22.14 10.17 -19.60
N SER A 279 -22.06 9.59 -18.40
CA SER A 279 -21.35 10.18 -17.28
C SER A 279 -19.86 10.33 -17.61
N GLY A 280 -19.35 11.56 -17.48
CA GLY A 280 -17.92 11.87 -17.70
C GLY A 280 -17.03 11.47 -16.53
N SER A 281 -17.63 10.99 -15.44
CA SER A 281 -16.95 10.48 -14.25
C SER A 281 -17.72 9.29 -13.66
N ILE A 282 -17.03 8.36 -13.02
CA ILE A 282 -17.64 7.28 -12.24
C ILE A 282 -17.72 7.59 -10.74
N ASP A 283 -17.31 8.80 -10.33
CA ASP A 283 -17.28 9.24 -8.94
C ASP A 283 -18.26 10.41 -8.68
N PRO A 284 -19.25 10.27 -7.78
CA PRO A 284 -20.18 11.32 -7.40
C PRO A 284 -19.57 12.66 -6.98
N ASN A 285 -18.32 12.68 -6.52
CA ASN A 285 -17.65 13.87 -6.02
C ASN A 285 -16.81 14.59 -7.10
N ILE A 286 -16.75 14.06 -8.32
CA ILE A 286 -16.00 14.63 -9.44
C ILE A 286 -16.97 15.29 -10.44
N PRO A 287 -16.69 16.54 -10.91
CA PRO A 287 -17.51 17.18 -11.94
C PRO A 287 -17.70 16.30 -13.18
N GLY A 288 -18.94 16.26 -13.70
CA GLY A 288 -19.29 15.42 -14.85
C GLY A 288 -19.89 14.06 -14.48
N TYR A 289 -19.99 13.71 -13.20
CA TYR A 289 -20.78 12.56 -12.75
C TYR A 289 -22.27 12.78 -13.01
N VAL A 290 -22.91 11.80 -13.64
CA VAL A 290 -24.34 11.77 -13.93
C VAL A 290 -24.92 10.46 -13.40
N PRO A 291 -25.73 10.50 -12.33
CA PRO A 291 -26.41 9.30 -11.84
C PRO A 291 -27.54 8.91 -12.80
N PHE A 292 -27.67 7.62 -13.11
CA PHE A 292 -28.84 7.11 -13.83
C PHE A 292 -29.97 6.78 -12.86
N THR A 293 -29.62 6.18 -11.72
CA THR A 293 -30.55 6.06 -10.59
C THR A 293 -30.65 7.39 -9.88
N THR A 294 -31.85 7.97 -9.82
CA THR A 294 -32.07 9.26 -9.15
C THR A 294 -32.99 9.14 -7.94
N GLU A 295 -32.91 10.10 -7.02
CA GLU A 295 -33.77 10.14 -5.84
C GLU A 295 -35.26 10.21 -6.22
N GLU A 296 -35.62 10.94 -7.28
CA GLU A 296 -37.00 11.02 -7.78
C GLU A 296 -37.50 9.69 -8.36
N MET A 297 -36.63 8.94 -9.04
CA MET A 297 -36.94 7.59 -9.54
C MET A 297 -37.31 6.67 -8.36
N ILE A 298 -36.52 6.70 -7.29
CA ILE A 298 -36.74 5.89 -6.09
C ILE A 298 -38.07 6.25 -5.42
N LYS A 299 -38.30 7.54 -5.18
CA LYS A 299 -39.53 8.04 -4.56
C LYS A 299 -40.78 7.65 -5.35
N GLU A 300 -40.76 7.78 -6.68
CA GLU A 300 -41.91 7.43 -7.52
C GLU A 300 -42.15 5.92 -7.58
N ALA A 301 -41.08 5.11 -7.68
CA ALA A 301 -41.18 3.66 -7.63
C ALA A 301 -41.82 3.20 -6.31
N HIS A 302 -41.33 3.73 -5.18
CA HIS A 302 -41.84 3.41 -3.85
C HIS A 302 -43.30 3.80 -3.64
N LYS A 303 -43.75 4.93 -4.20
CA LYS A 303 -45.15 5.37 -4.19
C LYS A 303 -46.07 4.36 -4.88
N SER A 304 -45.56 3.66 -5.89
CA SER A 304 -46.27 2.63 -6.66
C SER A 304 -46.07 1.21 -6.12
N GLY A 305 -45.36 1.06 -5.00
CA GLY A 305 -45.02 -0.22 -4.39
C GLY A 305 -43.98 -1.03 -5.16
N VAL A 306 -43.17 -0.38 -6.00
CA VAL A 306 -42.06 -0.97 -6.74
C VAL A 306 -40.77 -0.70 -5.96
N LEU A 307 -39.96 -1.74 -5.72
CA LEU A 307 -38.65 -1.59 -5.07
C LEU A 307 -37.59 -1.13 -6.08
N VAL A 308 -36.50 -0.52 -5.63
CA VAL A 308 -35.38 -0.10 -6.50
C VAL A 308 -34.08 -0.75 -6.06
N LYS A 309 -33.43 -1.46 -6.99
CA LYS A 309 -32.17 -2.18 -6.72
C LYS A 309 -31.14 -1.94 -7.84
N PRO A 310 -30.28 -0.90 -7.76
CA PRO A 310 -29.40 -0.54 -8.86
C PRO A 310 -28.21 -1.48 -9.09
N TRP A 311 -27.67 -1.48 -10.32
CA TRP A 311 -26.47 -2.21 -10.74
C TRP A 311 -25.54 -1.34 -11.61
N THR A 312 -24.25 -1.60 -11.77
CA THR A 312 -23.38 -2.28 -10.81
C THR A 312 -22.75 -1.23 -9.91
N VAL A 313 -22.94 -1.34 -8.60
CA VAL A 313 -22.48 -0.35 -7.62
C VAL A 313 -21.21 -0.85 -6.94
N ASN A 314 -20.05 -0.48 -7.48
CA ASN A 314 -18.75 -0.94 -6.96
C ASN A 314 -18.06 0.07 -6.03
N ARG A 315 -18.42 1.35 -6.11
CA ARG A 315 -17.81 2.42 -5.29
C ARG A 315 -18.65 2.72 -4.06
N LEU A 316 -18.00 2.80 -2.90
CA LEU A 316 -18.68 3.04 -1.62
C LEU A 316 -19.34 4.42 -1.53
N ASN A 317 -18.83 5.45 -2.19
CA ASN A 317 -19.51 6.74 -2.22
C ASN A 317 -20.82 6.72 -3.03
N ILE A 318 -20.90 5.92 -4.09
CA ILE A 318 -22.18 5.65 -4.78
C ILE A 318 -23.09 4.84 -3.86
N VAL A 319 -22.57 3.80 -3.20
CA VAL A 319 -23.34 3.02 -2.20
C VAL A 319 -23.96 3.95 -1.16
N GLU A 320 -23.18 4.86 -0.58
CA GLU A 320 -23.65 5.83 0.41
C GLU A 320 -24.69 6.79 -0.14
N GLN A 321 -24.47 7.32 -1.35
CA GLN A 321 -25.39 8.24 -2.01
C GLN A 321 -26.77 7.60 -2.25
N ILE A 322 -26.81 6.46 -2.95
CA ILE A 322 -28.08 5.83 -3.33
C ILE A 322 -28.76 5.17 -2.12
N TYR A 323 -27.99 4.68 -1.14
CA TYR A 323 -28.53 4.25 0.15
C TYR A 323 -29.19 5.41 0.89
N GLY A 324 -28.56 6.59 0.90
CA GLY A 324 -29.12 7.82 1.47
C GLY A 324 -30.42 8.25 0.78
N TRP A 325 -30.57 7.98 -0.52
CA TRP A 325 -31.81 8.17 -1.27
C TRP A 325 -32.88 7.09 -1.04
N GLY A 326 -32.51 6.00 -0.35
CA GLY A 326 -33.45 4.97 0.08
C GLY A 326 -33.62 3.81 -0.89
N VAL A 327 -32.62 3.43 -1.70
CA VAL A 327 -32.71 2.18 -2.48
C VAL A 327 -32.89 0.96 -1.57
N ASP A 328 -33.56 -0.08 -2.08
CA ASP A 328 -33.92 -1.28 -1.31
C ASP A 328 -32.83 -2.38 -1.32
N GLY A 329 -31.86 -2.24 -2.21
CA GLY A 329 -30.77 -3.19 -2.40
C GLY A 329 -29.80 -2.73 -3.48
N ILE A 330 -28.67 -3.42 -3.58
CA ILE A 330 -27.58 -3.06 -4.49
C ILE A 330 -26.99 -4.33 -5.11
N ILE A 331 -26.76 -4.30 -6.42
CA ILE A 331 -26.00 -5.31 -7.16
C ILE A 331 -24.56 -4.83 -7.33
N THR A 332 -23.58 -5.60 -6.86
CA THR A 332 -22.16 -5.19 -6.81
C THR A 332 -21.23 -6.34 -7.17
N ASP A 333 -20.10 -6.03 -7.82
CA ASP A 333 -19.02 -7.00 -8.05
C ASP A 333 -18.29 -7.39 -6.76
N TYR A 334 -18.39 -6.55 -5.71
CA TYR A 334 -17.65 -6.66 -4.45
C TYR A 334 -18.59 -6.72 -3.22
N PRO A 335 -19.46 -7.75 -3.11
CA PRO A 335 -20.42 -7.87 -2.01
C PRO A 335 -19.75 -7.87 -0.63
N GLU A 336 -18.52 -8.36 -0.49
CA GLU A 336 -17.72 -8.31 0.74
C GLU A 336 -17.38 -6.88 1.18
N VAL A 337 -17.10 -5.99 0.22
CA VAL A 337 -16.76 -4.59 0.47
C VAL A 337 -18.01 -3.84 0.91
N VAL A 338 -19.12 -3.99 0.17
CA VAL A 338 -20.40 -3.36 0.50
C VAL A 338 -20.95 -3.89 1.83
N ARG A 339 -20.79 -5.19 2.11
CA ARG A 339 -21.21 -5.75 3.40
C ARG A 339 -20.39 -5.22 4.57
N ARG A 340 -19.07 -5.05 4.40
CA ARG A 340 -18.22 -4.42 5.43
C ARG A 340 -18.67 -2.98 5.70
N TRP A 341 -18.92 -2.21 4.65
CA TRP A 341 -19.49 -0.87 4.77
C TRP A 341 -20.82 -0.88 5.53
N ALA A 342 -21.74 -1.79 5.18
CA ALA A 342 -23.05 -1.90 5.82
C ALA A 342 -22.93 -2.20 7.33
N LEU A 343 -22.03 -3.13 7.71
CA LEU A 343 -21.73 -3.41 9.11
C LEU A 343 -21.19 -2.18 9.85
N LEU A 344 -20.27 -1.43 9.24
CA LEU A 344 -19.71 -0.20 9.81
C LEU A 344 -20.77 0.90 10.01
N LYS A 345 -21.76 0.97 9.14
CA LYS A 345 -22.88 1.93 9.23
C LYS A 345 -24.04 1.44 10.09
N GLY A 346 -23.91 0.27 10.74
CA GLY A 346 -24.99 -0.33 11.54
C GLY A 346 -26.19 -0.79 10.73
N VAL A 347 -26.04 -0.97 9.41
CA VAL A 347 -27.07 -1.49 8.52
C VAL A 347 -27.17 -3.00 8.70
N SER A 348 -28.40 -3.52 8.84
CA SER A 348 -28.61 -4.96 8.98
C SER A 348 -28.19 -5.70 7.71
N VAL A 349 -27.41 -6.76 7.84
CA VAL A 349 -26.93 -7.59 6.73
C VAL A 349 -27.22 -9.07 6.97
N SER A 350 -27.23 -9.85 5.89
CA SER A 350 -27.38 -11.30 5.96
C SER A 350 -26.23 -11.98 6.72
N LYS A 351 -26.53 -13.15 7.26
CA LYS A 351 -25.52 -14.03 7.85
C LYS A 351 -24.60 -14.55 6.75
N THR A 352 -23.35 -14.78 7.12
CA THR A 352 -22.39 -15.48 6.25
C THR A 352 -22.65 -16.98 6.29
N TYR A 353 -22.38 -17.66 5.18
CA TYR A 353 -22.45 -19.12 5.11
C TYR A 353 -21.18 -19.77 5.66
N ASP A 354 -21.30 -20.99 6.20
CA ASP A 354 -20.14 -21.75 6.66
C ASP A 354 -19.22 -22.09 5.48
N GLN A 355 -18.05 -21.45 5.47
CA GLN A 355 -17.09 -21.57 4.37
C GLN A 355 -16.64 -23.01 4.12
N SER A 356 -16.45 -23.81 5.16
CA SER A 356 -15.99 -25.18 5.01
C SER A 356 -17.02 -26.05 4.27
N LYS A 357 -18.30 -25.88 4.62
CA LYS A 357 -19.43 -26.55 3.99
C LYS A 357 -19.64 -26.10 2.55
N VAL A 358 -19.68 -24.79 2.30
CA VAL A 358 -19.85 -24.24 0.95
C VAL A 358 -18.74 -24.75 0.02
N LEU A 359 -17.47 -24.68 0.47
CA LEU A 359 -16.34 -25.18 -0.32
C LEU A 359 -16.32 -26.72 -0.47
N GLN A 360 -16.87 -27.47 0.49
CA GLN A 360 -17.04 -28.93 0.35
C GLN A 360 -18.08 -29.26 -0.73
N CYS A 361 -19.21 -28.55 -0.72
CA CYS A 361 -20.23 -28.64 -1.75
C CYS A 361 -19.67 -28.24 -3.11
N LEU A 362 -18.86 -27.17 -3.18
CA LEU A 362 -18.21 -26.73 -4.40
C LEU A 362 -17.30 -27.82 -4.96
N LYS A 363 -16.41 -28.37 -4.13
CA LYS A 363 -15.51 -29.46 -4.52
C LYS A 363 -16.28 -30.68 -5.05
N LYS A 364 -17.36 -31.08 -4.37
CA LYS A 364 -18.23 -32.19 -4.83
C LYS A 364 -18.77 -31.89 -6.24
N HIS A 365 -19.29 -30.70 -6.48
CA HIS A 365 -19.94 -30.38 -7.76
C HIS A 365 -18.93 -30.14 -8.89
N ILE A 366 -17.76 -29.58 -8.60
CA ILE A 366 -16.67 -29.47 -9.59
C ILE A 366 -16.08 -30.86 -9.93
N GLN A 367 -15.97 -31.78 -8.96
CA GLN A 367 -15.47 -33.14 -9.20
C GLN A 367 -16.50 -34.06 -9.86
N THR A 368 -17.81 -33.89 -9.59
CA THR A 368 -18.86 -34.75 -10.17
C THR A 368 -19.00 -34.55 -11.70
N VAL A 369 -18.56 -33.41 -12.23
CA VAL A 369 -18.46 -33.16 -13.68
C VAL A 369 -17.42 -34.06 -14.37
N TYR A 370 -16.45 -34.63 -13.62
CA TYR A 370 -15.50 -35.63 -14.14
C TYR A 370 -16.03 -37.07 -14.17
N HIS A 371 -17.12 -37.39 -13.46
CA HIS A 371 -17.63 -38.77 -13.36
C HIS A 371 -18.92 -39.04 -14.14
N SER A 372 -19.64 -38.02 -14.62
CA SER A 372 -20.92 -38.22 -15.33
C SER A 372 -20.79 -38.74 -16.77
N LEU A 373 -19.57 -38.85 -17.32
CA LEU A 373 -19.33 -39.45 -18.66
C LEU A 373 -18.87 -40.92 -18.63
N ALA A 374 -18.79 -41.55 -17.45
CA ALA A 374 -18.21 -42.90 -17.29
C ALA A 374 -19.18 -43.96 -16.75
N ILE A 375 -20.49 -43.85 -16.98
CA ILE A 375 -21.44 -44.92 -16.64
C ILE A 375 -22.27 -45.32 -17.86
N ARG A 376 -21.68 -46.16 -18.72
CA ARG A 376 -22.36 -47.20 -19.51
C ARG A 376 -21.30 -48.14 -20.10
N LYS A 377 -21.45 -49.45 -19.83
CA LYS A 377 -20.53 -50.61 -20.05
C LYS A 377 -19.61 -50.82 -18.83
N THR A 378 -19.60 -51.94 -18.10
CA THR A 378 -19.79 -53.34 -18.50
C THR A 378 -20.26 -54.20 -17.31
N ARG A 379 -21.01 -55.24 -17.63
CA ARG A 379 -21.58 -56.32 -16.80
C ARG A 379 -20.53 -57.24 -16.15
N LEU A 380 -20.97 -57.89 -15.07
CA LEU A 380 -20.77 -59.30 -14.62
C LEU A 380 -19.39 -59.97 -14.79
N ILE A 381 -18.87 -60.57 -13.70
CA ILE A 381 -18.68 -62.03 -13.51
C ILE A 381 -18.45 -62.34 -12.01
N ALA A 382 -19.05 -63.47 -11.60
CA ALA A 382 -19.00 -64.31 -10.38
C ALA A 382 -17.79 -64.18 -9.42
N ARG A 383 -17.95 -64.14 -8.08
CA ARG A 383 -18.35 -65.16 -7.06
C ARG A 383 -17.27 -66.18 -6.64
N SER A 384 -17.26 -66.44 -5.31
CA SER A 384 -16.50 -67.42 -4.48
C SER A 384 -15.11 -66.94 -4.02
N SER A 385 -14.68 -67.06 -2.75
CA SER A 385 -15.00 -68.03 -1.69
C SER A 385 -14.77 -67.49 -0.26
N CYS A 386 -15.50 -68.06 0.71
CA CYS A 386 -15.40 -67.94 2.17
C CYS A 386 -14.07 -68.44 2.77
N ASP A 387 -13.70 -67.97 3.97
CA ASP A 387 -13.73 -68.74 5.25
C ASP A 387 -13.06 -67.94 6.40
N SER A 388 -13.80 -67.63 7.49
CA SER A 388 -13.85 -68.33 8.80
C SER A 388 -12.72 -67.91 9.77
N ALA A 389 -12.96 -67.00 10.73
CA ALA A 389 -13.51 -67.22 12.09
C ALA A 389 -12.49 -67.76 13.13
N CYS A 390 -12.27 -67.02 14.25
CA CYS A 390 -12.15 -67.55 15.61
C CYS A 390 -12.05 -66.45 16.71
N CYS A 391 -12.96 -66.55 17.71
CA CYS A 391 -12.92 -66.25 19.16
C CYS A 391 -11.92 -65.22 19.72
N GLY A 392 -12.23 -64.35 20.70
CA GLY A 392 -13.29 -64.33 21.72
C GLY A 392 -12.68 -64.13 23.13
N TYR A 393 -13.41 -63.45 24.04
CA TYR A 393 -13.26 -63.28 25.52
C TYR A 393 -12.69 -61.93 26.06
N ILE A 394 -13.51 -61.03 26.67
CA ILE A 394 -14.03 -60.87 28.08
C ILE A 394 -13.13 -59.88 28.91
N TYR A 395 -13.53 -58.97 29.82
CA TYR A 395 -14.74 -58.20 30.27
C TYR A 395 -14.32 -57.42 31.57
N LEU A 396 -14.86 -56.19 31.82
CA LEU A 396 -14.97 -55.40 33.10
C LEU A 396 -13.69 -54.96 33.87
N ALA A 397 -13.61 -53.87 34.67
CA ALA A 397 -14.36 -52.62 34.92
C ALA A 397 -13.68 -51.83 36.08
N CYS A 398 -14.01 -50.51 36.20
CA CYS A 398 -13.85 -49.60 37.37
C CYS A 398 -12.41 -49.15 37.73
N SER A 399 -12.10 -47.91 38.12
CA SER A 399 -12.85 -46.78 38.71
C SER A 399 -11.89 -45.56 38.84
N GLY A 400 -12.43 -44.34 38.93
CA GLY A 400 -11.80 -43.25 39.69
C GLY A 400 -11.56 -41.94 38.93
N GLU A 401 -12.18 -40.87 39.41
CA GLU A 401 -12.31 -39.52 38.87
C GLU A 401 -11.08 -38.60 39.09
N LEU A 402 -11.08 -37.51 38.31
CA LEU A 402 -10.36 -36.21 38.35
C LEU A 402 -10.31 -35.51 39.74
N PRO A 403 -9.77 -34.27 39.94
CA PRO A 403 -8.61 -33.47 39.41
C PRO A 403 -7.84 -32.86 40.65
N PRO A 404 -7.35 -31.58 40.79
CA PRO A 404 -6.91 -30.48 39.89
C PRO A 404 -5.56 -29.78 40.28
N ASP A 405 -5.19 -28.76 39.50
CA ASP A 405 -4.42 -27.51 39.76
C ASP A 405 -3.07 -27.53 40.52
N TYR A 406 -2.10 -26.71 40.08
CA TYR A 406 -1.33 -25.85 41.01
C TYR A 406 -0.60 -24.70 40.32
N VAL A 407 -0.73 -23.52 40.93
CA VAL A 407 -0.11 -22.22 40.62
C VAL A 407 1.00 -21.92 41.64
N ASN A 408 2.04 -21.26 41.15
CA ASN A 408 3.00 -20.36 41.81
C ASN A 408 4.09 -20.81 42.80
N GLU A 409 5.23 -20.16 42.54
CA GLU A 409 6.13 -19.46 43.47
C GLU A 409 7.23 -20.19 44.28
N SER A 410 8.45 -19.77 43.91
CA SER A 410 9.44 -19.12 44.77
C SER A 410 10.62 -19.95 45.32
N SER A 411 11.78 -19.54 44.81
CA SER A 411 12.94 -19.04 45.57
C SER A 411 13.83 -19.98 46.42
N LYS A 412 15.10 -19.96 46.00
CA LYS A 412 16.33 -19.71 46.78
C LYS A 412 16.82 -20.73 47.84
N HIS A 413 18.09 -21.10 47.60
CA HIS A 413 19.15 -21.39 48.59
C HIS A 413 19.03 -22.75 49.32
N LYS A 414 20.07 -23.58 49.48
CA LYS A 414 21.46 -23.30 49.91
C LYS A 414 22.37 -24.53 49.69
N ARG A 415 23.68 -24.25 49.59
CA ARG A 415 24.86 -25.15 49.53
C ARG A 415 24.99 -26.14 50.70
N ARG A 416 25.66 -27.28 50.44
CA ARG A 416 26.78 -27.95 51.17
C ARG A 416 27.11 -29.26 50.40
N SER A 417 28.30 -29.84 50.31
CA SER A 417 29.70 -29.56 50.68
C SER A 417 30.50 -30.84 50.34
N ARG A 418 31.76 -30.76 49.88
CA ARG A 418 32.93 -31.43 50.50
C ARG A 418 34.25 -31.18 49.75
N LEU A 419 35.29 -31.11 50.58
CA LEU A 419 36.70 -30.71 50.40
C LEU A 419 37.64 -31.85 49.97
N ILE A 420 38.89 -31.47 49.64
CA ILE A 420 40.25 -32.12 49.83
C ILE A 420 41.07 -31.92 48.52
N ARG A 421 42.29 -31.35 48.42
CA ARG A 421 43.51 -31.20 49.27
C ARG A 421 44.55 -30.22 48.64
N ILE A 422 45.36 -29.53 49.48
CA ILE A 422 46.82 -29.16 49.41
C ILE A 422 47.28 -28.16 48.30
N GLY A 423 48.11 -27.11 48.50
CA GLY A 423 48.83 -26.55 49.66
C GLY A 423 49.94 -25.55 49.23
N VAL A 424 50.08 -24.42 49.98
CA VAL A 424 51.27 -23.56 50.30
C VAL A 424 51.97 -22.82 49.12
N VAL A 425 52.01 -21.47 49.05
CA VAL A 425 52.91 -20.48 49.73
C VAL A 425 52.23 -19.08 49.60
N LEU A 426 51.64 -18.45 50.64
CA LEU A 426 52.18 -17.56 51.69
C LEU A 426 53.19 -16.50 51.18
N ALA A 427 52.90 -15.20 51.18
CA ALA A 427 53.12 -14.27 52.32
C ALA A 427 53.19 -12.84 51.71
N SER A 428 52.77 -11.71 52.27
CA SER A 428 52.09 -11.36 53.51
C SER A 428 51.63 -9.91 53.35
N PHE A 429 50.49 -9.60 53.97
CA PHE A 429 50.07 -8.25 54.32
C PHE A 429 50.98 -7.62 55.39
N MET A 430 50.87 -6.29 55.51
CA MET A 430 51.33 -5.39 56.60
C MET A 430 52.69 -4.74 56.43
N ILE A 431 52.71 -3.40 56.26
CA ILE A 431 53.18 -2.46 57.29
C ILE A 431 52.31 -1.18 57.24
N LEU A 432 52.07 -0.63 58.43
CA LEU A 432 51.33 0.57 58.86
C LEU A 432 51.64 1.91 58.12
N TYR A 433 50.60 2.75 57.93
CA TYR A 433 50.46 4.21 58.26
C TYR A 433 51.65 5.21 58.09
N PRO A 434 51.46 6.55 57.97
CA PRO A 434 50.69 7.43 57.06
C PRO A 434 51.55 8.67 56.56
N LEU A 435 50.92 9.74 56.01
CA LEU A 435 51.38 11.16 55.82
C LEU A 435 52.85 11.39 55.35
N GLY A 436 53.15 11.89 54.15
CA GLY A 436 52.87 13.27 53.69
C GLY A 436 54.05 14.22 54.01
N CYS A 437 54.86 14.60 53.00
CA CYS A 437 55.46 15.94 52.80
C CYS A 437 56.63 15.96 51.78
N PHE A 438 56.51 16.88 50.81
CA PHE A 438 57.53 17.75 50.20
C PHE A 438 58.79 17.20 49.46
N LEU A 439 58.71 17.36 48.13
CA LEU A 439 59.62 18.07 47.21
C LEU A 439 61.11 17.68 47.02
N THR A 440 61.47 17.76 45.73
CA THR A 440 62.81 17.85 45.09
C THR A 440 63.58 16.52 44.98
N GLY A 441 64.14 16.10 43.85
CA GLY A 441 64.30 16.64 42.52
C GLY A 441 65.34 15.76 41.77
N TYR A 442 65.32 15.85 40.43
CA TYR A 442 66.35 15.38 39.47
C TYR A 442 66.33 13.92 38.96
N HIS A 443 65.84 13.79 37.70
CA HIS A 443 66.46 13.17 36.51
C HIS A 443 67.20 11.81 36.65
N ASP A 444 67.08 10.81 35.76
CA ASP A 444 66.64 10.79 34.37
C ASP A 444 66.55 9.33 33.85
N ARG A 445 65.86 9.14 32.72
CA ARG A 445 65.98 8.03 31.73
C ARG A 445 65.50 6.62 32.10
N ILE A 446 64.26 6.32 31.69
CA ILE A 446 63.98 5.18 30.80
C ILE A 446 63.02 5.67 29.70
N HIS A 447 63.56 5.86 28.49
CA HIS A 447 62.80 6.07 27.26
C HIS A 447 62.04 4.77 26.91
N GLY A 448 60.75 4.73 27.22
CA GLY A 448 59.76 3.91 26.51
C GLY A 448 58.91 4.85 25.65
N SER A 449 59.01 4.71 24.33
CA SER A 449 58.33 5.53 23.33
C SER A 449 56.80 5.56 23.53
N ARG A 450 56.29 6.66 24.09
CA ARG A 450 54.93 7.12 23.81
C ARG A 450 54.90 7.56 22.34
N GLU A 451 54.45 6.70 21.44
CA GLU A 451 53.87 7.17 20.18
C GLU A 451 52.70 8.09 20.56
N SER A 452 52.85 9.40 20.38
CA SER A 452 51.76 10.35 20.55
C SER A 452 50.66 10.01 19.54
N GLN A 453 49.45 9.81 20.04
CA GLN A 453 48.23 9.76 19.24
C GLN A 453 47.90 11.17 18.76
N ASP A 454 48.63 11.71 17.80
CA ASP A 454 48.31 13.04 17.25
C ASP A 454 47.32 12.90 16.08
N VAL A 455 46.12 12.38 16.35
CA VAL A 455 44.95 12.73 15.53
C VAL A 455 44.33 13.94 16.22
N SER A 456 44.53 15.14 15.65
CA SER A 456 43.94 16.34 16.22
C SER A 456 42.42 16.26 16.13
N LEU A 457 41.71 16.47 17.24
CA LEU A 457 40.25 16.58 17.26
C LEU A 457 39.75 17.62 16.23
N SER A 458 40.54 18.67 16.00
CA SER A 458 40.21 19.72 15.02
C SER A 458 40.27 19.27 13.56
N SER A 459 40.94 18.15 13.26
CA SER A 459 41.08 17.63 11.89
C SER A 459 40.12 16.48 11.56
N VAL A 460 39.36 15.97 12.54
CA VAL A 460 38.51 14.77 12.38
C VAL A 460 37.19 15.09 11.66
N CYS A 461 36.65 16.28 11.85
CA CYS A 461 35.46 16.76 11.16
C CYS A 461 35.58 18.29 11.03
N PRO A 462 36.38 18.79 10.09
CA PRO A 462 36.57 20.23 9.91
C PRO A 462 35.24 20.89 9.55
N GLN A 463 34.88 21.96 10.26
CA GLN A 463 33.68 22.74 9.98
C GLN A 463 34.03 23.90 9.06
N VAL A 464 33.27 24.07 7.98
CA VAL A 464 33.46 25.17 7.02
C VAL A 464 32.91 26.45 7.64
N GLU A 465 33.71 27.53 7.68
CA GLU A 465 33.21 28.82 8.19
C GLU A 465 31.91 29.24 7.50
N PRO A 466 30.99 29.95 8.19
CA PRO A 466 29.75 30.42 7.59
C PRO A 466 30.00 31.12 6.25
N LEU A 467 29.45 30.56 5.18
CA LEU A 467 29.64 31.08 3.83
C LEU A 467 28.52 32.04 3.47
N GLN A 468 28.92 33.16 2.89
CA GLN A 468 28.03 34.13 2.28
C GLN A 468 28.47 34.32 0.82
N PRO A 469 27.61 34.90 -0.04
CA PRO A 469 27.99 35.21 -1.40
C PRO A 469 29.30 36.01 -1.44
N SER A 470 30.19 35.60 -2.33
CA SER A 470 31.53 36.20 -2.47
C SER A 470 31.50 37.49 -3.27
N SER A 471 30.54 37.63 -4.20
CA SER A 471 30.33 38.85 -4.94
C SER A 471 29.58 39.89 -4.09
N GLU A 472 29.99 41.15 -4.21
CA GLU A 472 29.40 42.25 -3.45
C GLU A 472 27.90 42.41 -3.75
N ILE A 473 27.52 42.19 -5.01
CA ILE A 473 26.13 42.32 -5.48
C ILE A 473 25.25 41.26 -4.81
N ASN A 474 25.64 39.98 -4.87
CA ASN A 474 24.87 38.90 -4.28
C ASN A 474 24.87 39.00 -2.74
N ARG A 475 25.97 39.45 -2.12
CA ARG A 475 26.04 39.66 -0.67
C ARG A 475 25.06 40.73 -0.21
N LYS A 476 25.05 41.89 -0.87
CA LYS A 476 24.12 42.98 -0.55
C LYS A 476 22.66 42.54 -0.72
N LEU A 477 22.35 41.83 -1.81
CA LEU A 477 21.01 41.29 -2.03
C LEU A 477 20.61 40.27 -0.94
N ALA A 478 21.54 39.41 -0.53
CA ALA A 478 21.28 38.43 0.54
C ALA A 478 20.95 39.09 1.89
N GLU A 479 21.59 40.23 2.20
CA GLU A 479 21.36 41.03 3.39
C GLU A 479 20.02 41.78 3.33
N GLU A 480 19.70 42.41 2.19
CA GLU A 480 18.44 43.13 1.98
C GLU A 480 17.23 42.19 2.09
N LEU A 481 17.26 41.05 1.40
CA LEU A 481 16.21 40.03 1.51
C LEU A 481 16.16 39.39 2.90
N GLY A 482 17.33 39.17 3.53
CA GLY A 482 17.39 38.66 4.90
C GLY A 482 16.70 39.58 5.91
N ALA A 483 16.91 40.88 5.80
CA ALA A 483 16.24 41.88 6.63
C ALA A 483 14.71 41.89 6.39
N SER A 484 14.27 41.72 5.14
CA SER A 484 12.86 41.62 4.78
C SER A 484 12.19 40.38 5.37
N PHE A 485 12.85 39.22 5.31
CA PHE A 485 12.32 37.97 5.87
C PHE A 485 12.32 37.95 7.40
N ALA A 486 13.21 38.71 8.04
CA ALA A 486 13.26 38.86 9.49
C ALA A 486 12.18 39.81 10.07
N ASP A 487 11.43 40.51 9.21
CA ASP A 487 10.30 41.33 9.66
C ASP A 487 9.17 40.40 10.17
N PRO A 488 8.68 40.55 11.41
CA PRO A 488 7.60 39.71 11.95
C PRO A 488 6.32 39.71 11.11
N SER A 489 6.06 40.76 10.33
CA SER A 489 4.92 40.80 9.40
C SER A 489 5.05 39.79 8.26
N PHE A 490 6.27 39.34 7.94
CA PHE A 490 6.52 38.34 6.92
C PHE A 490 6.07 36.93 7.35
N GLU A 491 6.04 36.63 8.65
CA GLU A 491 5.61 35.31 9.15
C GLU A 491 4.18 34.98 8.69
N ALA A 492 3.24 35.93 8.82
CA ALA A 492 1.86 35.73 8.37
C ALA A 492 1.77 35.54 6.84
N ILE A 493 2.63 36.19 6.07
CA ILE A 493 2.70 36.06 4.62
C ILE A 493 3.25 34.68 4.24
N ALA A 494 4.35 34.26 4.87
CA ALA A 494 4.94 32.94 4.68
C ALA A 494 3.96 31.83 5.06
N ALA A 495 3.27 31.97 6.19
CA ALA A 495 2.23 31.05 6.61
C ALA A 495 1.09 30.91 5.58
N GLU A 496 0.67 32.01 4.96
CA GLU A 496 -0.37 31.96 3.92
C GLU A 496 0.14 31.33 2.62
N TYR A 497 1.40 31.56 2.23
CA TYR A 497 2.00 30.87 1.07
C TYR A 497 1.97 29.35 1.25
N LEU A 498 2.41 28.86 2.42
CA LEU A 498 2.40 27.43 2.70
C LEU A 498 0.98 26.90 2.91
N GLY A 499 0.16 27.59 3.70
CA GLY A 499 -1.22 27.23 3.95
C GLY A 499 -2.05 27.13 2.66
N GLY A 500 -1.78 27.99 1.68
CA GLY A 500 -2.38 27.94 0.35
C GLY A 500 -2.12 26.63 -0.39
N ALA A 501 -0.88 26.12 -0.36
CA ALA A 501 -0.52 24.84 -0.97
C ALA A 501 -1.06 23.63 -0.18
N VAL A 502 -1.06 23.72 1.16
CA VAL A 502 -1.60 22.67 2.06
C VAL A 502 -3.10 22.45 1.85
N ARG A 503 -3.86 23.50 1.48
CA ARG A 503 -5.31 23.40 1.19
C ARG A 503 -5.66 22.57 -0.04
N ILE A 504 -4.67 22.17 -0.84
CA ILE A 504 -4.86 21.40 -2.07
C ILE A 504 -4.43 19.95 -1.79
N PRO A 505 -5.35 18.98 -1.63
CA PRO A 505 -5.02 17.62 -1.18
C PRO A 505 -4.44 16.76 -2.32
N THR A 506 -3.17 16.97 -2.62
CA THR A 506 -2.39 16.24 -3.64
C THR A 506 -2.00 14.83 -3.15
N GLU A 507 -2.97 14.04 -2.73
CA GLU A 507 -2.74 12.69 -2.20
C GLU A 507 -2.27 11.72 -3.30
N SER A 508 -1.18 10.99 -3.06
CA SER A 508 -0.74 9.85 -3.85
C SER A 508 -0.97 8.53 -3.09
N TYR A 509 -1.05 7.41 -3.80
CA TYR A 509 -1.37 6.10 -3.23
C TYR A 509 -0.43 5.03 -3.82
N ASP A 510 -0.18 3.95 -3.09
CA ASP A 510 0.64 2.81 -3.55
C ASP A 510 0.23 2.26 -4.92
N VAL A 511 -1.06 2.38 -5.26
CA VAL A 511 -1.63 1.95 -6.54
C VAL A 511 -2.44 3.08 -7.17
N MET A 512 -1.86 3.66 -8.22
CA MET A 512 -2.50 4.60 -9.12
C MET A 512 -2.25 4.17 -10.57
N ASP A 513 -3.27 4.25 -11.41
CA ASP A 513 -3.06 4.02 -12.85
C ASP A 513 -2.19 5.15 -13.42
N PRO A 514 -1.52 4.95 -14.58
CA PRO A 514 -0.63 5.96 -15.14
C PRO A 514 -1.27 7.35 -15.30
N VAL A 515 -0.42 8.39 -15.28
CA VAL A 515 -0.84 9.77 -15.51
C VAL A 515 -1.60 9.92 -16.83
N GLY A 516 -2.74 10.62 -16.79
CA GLY A 516 -3.66 10.75 -17.91
C GLY A 516 -4.71 9.64 -18.03
N ILE A 517 -4.61 8.59 -17.21
CA ILE A 517 -5.61 7.52 -17.08
C ILE A 517 -6.33 7.64 -15.74
N ASP A 518 -5.60 7.78 -14.63
CA ASP A 518 -6.19 7.93 -13.30
C ASP A 518 -6.61 9.39 -13.05
N PRO A 519 -7.90 9.70 -12.85
CA PRO A 519 -8.35 11.07 -12.62
C PRO A 519 -7.86 11.64 -11.27
N ARG A 520 -7.34 10.81 -10.36
CA ARG A 520 -6.77 11.30 -9.10
C ARG A 520 -5.56 12.21 -9.33
N TRP A 521 -4.84 12.08 -10.45
CA TRP A 521 -3.75 13.00 -10.83
C TRP A 521 -4.25 14.42 -11.14
N ASP A 522 -5.54 14.62 -11.45
CA ASP A 522 -6.05 15.93 -11.85
C ASP A 522 -5.99 16.97 -10.72
N VAL A 523 -5.84 16.54 -9.46
CA VAL A 523 -5.65 17.46 -8.33
C VAL A 523 -4.39 18.32 -8.48
N PHE A 524 -3.36 17.82 -9.16
CA PHE A 524 -2.13 18.59 -9.43
C PHE A 524 -2.35 19.75 -10.40
N TYR A 525 -3.42 19.74 -11.22
CA TYR A 525 -3.80 20.95 -11.98
C TYR A 525 -4.13 22.10 -11.03
N LYS A 526 -4.86 21.84 -9.94
CA LYS A 526 -5.22 22.87 -8.95
C LYS A 526 -3.98 23.42 -8.25
N LEU A 527 -3.04 22.56 -7.86
CA LEU A 527 -1.78 23.01 -7.26
C LEU A 527 -1.00 23.85 -8.25
N SER A 528 -0.90 23.40 -9.50
CA SER A 528 -0.19 24.14 -10.54
C SER A 528 -0.82 25.51 -10.84
N GLU A 529 -2.15 25.61 -10.89
CA GLU A 529 -2.87 26.88 -11.01
C GLU A 529 -2.63 27.81 -9.81
N HIS A 530 -2.59 27.23 -8.60
CA HIS A 530 -2.25 27.97 -7.39
C HIS A 530 -0.83 28.55 -7.48
N LEU A 531 0.16 27.73 -7.84
CA LEU A 531 1.56 28.19 -7.98
C LEU A 531 1.69 29.28 -9.05
N LEU A 532 1.02 29.13 -10.20
CA LEU A 532 1.00 30.13 -11.28
C LEU A 532 0.49 31.49 -10.79
N LYS A 533 -0.57 31.48 -9.98
CA LYS A 533 -1.18 32.70 -9.43
C LYS A 533 -0.33 33.31 -8.30
N THR A 534 0.25 32.47 -7.46
CA THR A 534 0.97 32.88 -6.24
C THR A 534 2.37 33.42 -6.55
N TYR A 535 3.04 32.90 -7.59
CA TYR A 535 4.42 33.24 -7.97
C TYR A 535 4.52 33.75 -9.41
N PRO A 536 3.86 34.87 -9.75
CA PRO A 536 3.80 35.36 -11.13
C PRO A 536 5.17 35.76 -11.69
N LYS A 537 6.12 36.25 -10.86
CA LYS A 537 7.46 36.62 -11.35
C LYS A 537 8.28 35.39 -11.73
N VAL A 538 8.22 34.32 -10.94
CA VAL A 538 8.83 33.04 -11.30
C VAL A 538 8.33 32.57 -12.66
N HIS A 539 7.01 32.49 -12.85
CA HIS A 539 6.42 31.96 -14.08
C HIS A 539 6.58 32.87 -15.31
N THR A 540 6.84 34.16 -15.11
CA THR A 540 7.15 35.09 -16.22
C THR A 540 8.65 35.20 -16.53
N THR A 541 9.51 34.73 -15.64
CA THR A 541 10.98 34.84 -15.78
C THR A 541 11.64 33.51 -16.14
N LEU A 542 11.23 32.41 -15.49
CA LEU A 542 11.80 31.08 -15.70
C LEU A 542 11.04 30.33 -16.79
N THR A 543 11.74 29.41 -17.47
CA THR A 543 11.10 28.46 -18.36
C THR A 543 10.52 27.31 -17.54
N LEU A 544 9.21 27.11 -17.58
CA LEU A 544 8.55 25.95 -16.98
C LEU A 544 8.31 24.87 -18.05
N THR A 545 8.91 23.70 -17.85
CA THR A 545 8.59 22.47 -18.60
C THR A 545 7.72 21.57 -17.72
N ARG A 546 6.52 21.21 -18.22
CA ARG A 546 5.69 20.19 -17.61
C ARG A 546 6.15 18.82 -18.09
N ILE A 547 6.59 17.98 -17.17
CA ILE A 547 7.05 16.62 -17.43
C ILE A 547 5.95 15.66 -17.03
N ASN A 548 5.61 14.73 -17.93
CA ASN A 548 4.55 13.75 -17.69
C ASN A 548 3.26 14.41 -17.16
N THR A 549 2.84 15.51 -17.79
CA THR A 549 1.68 16.36 -17.46
C THR A 549 1.80 17.23 -16.20
N HIS A 550 2.10 16.67 -15.04
CA HIS A 550 1.95 17.36 -13.74
C HIS A 550 3.27 17.70 -13.04
N SER A 551 4.35 16.99 -13.33
CA SER A 551 5.66 17.27 -12.74
C SER A 551 6.22 18.56 -13.31
N LEU A 552 6.82 19.40 -12.47
CA LEU A 552 7.22 20.75 -12.85
C LEU A 552 8.74 20.86 -12.86
N LEU A 553 9.33 21.19 -14.00
CA LEU A 553 10.75 21.49 -14.13
C LEU A 553 10.92 22.96 -14.53
N TYR A 554 11.39 23.80 -13.60
CA TYR A 554 11.75 25.18 -13.89
C TYR A 554 13.23 25.27 -14.23
N HIS A 555 13.55 26.05 -15.26
CA HIS A 555 14.90 26.38 -15.66
C HIS A 555 15.09 27.89 -15.67
N TRP A 556 15.99 28.37 -14.82
CA TRP A 556 16.53 29.73 -14.87
C TRP A 556 17.88 29.71 -15.57
N PRO A 557 17.97 30.16 -16.83
CA PRO A 557 19.24 30.15 -17.56
C PRO A 557 20.23 31.11 -16.93
N GLY A 558 21.47 30.64 -16.73
CA GLY A 558 22.60 31.46 -16.31
C GLY A 558 23.24 32.21 -17.47
N SER A 559 23.90 33.34 -17.20
CA SER A 559 24.65 34.07 -18.23
C SER A 559 25.93 33.36 -18.70
N ASP A 560 26.44 32.39 -17.93
CA ASP A 560 27.66 31.63 -18.22
C ASP A 560 27.33 30.14 -18.41
N SER A 561 27.21 29.71 -19.66
CA SER A 561 26.89 28.32 -20.01
C SER A 561 28.02 27.32 -19.74
N SER A 562 29.21 27.77 -19.31
CA SER A 562 30.30 26.87 -18.92
C SER A 562 30.13 26.33 -17.49
N LEU A 563 29.28 26.97 -16.68
CA LEU A 563 28.97 26.53 -15.32
C LEU A 563 27.78 25.58 -15.33
N LYS A 564 27.96 24.38 -14.76
CA LYS A 564 26.87 23.41 -14.59
C LYS A 564 25.78 23.98 -13.68
N PRO A 565 24.49 23.82 -13.98
CA PRO A 565 23.44 24.29 -13.10
C PRO A 565 23.45 23.58 -11.74
N ILE A 566 22.95 24.26 -10.71
CA ILE A 566 22.49 23.58 -9.48
C ILE A 566 21.09 23.01 -9.70
N PHE A 567 20.75 21.95 -8.98
CA PHE A 567 19.42 21.35 -9.02
C PHE A 567 18.84 21.28 -7.60
N ILE A 568 17.65 21.85 -7.40
CA ILE A 568 16.92 21.76 -6.14
C ILE A 568 15.62 21.02 -6.41
N THR A 569 15.32 20.00 -5.62
CA THR A 569 14.13 19.17 -5.78
C THR A 569 13.26 19.20 -4.52
N SER A 570 11.99 18.89 -4.73
CA SER A 570 10.97 18.60 -3.70
C SER A 570 9.83 17.85 -4.39
N HIS A 571 8.86 17.34 -3.66
CA HIS A 571 7.69 16.70 -4.25
C HIS A 571 6.39 17.47 -3.97
N GLN A 572 5.39 17.24 -4.81
CA GLN A 572 4.09 17.91 -4.74
C GLN A 572 3.06 17.09 -3.97
N ASP A 573 3.24 15.77 -3.95
CA ASP A 573 2.28 14.85 -3.36
C ASP A 573 2.41 14.78 -1.84
N VAL A 574 1.46 14.09 -1.22
CA VAL A 574 1.42 13.86 0.21
C VAL A 574 0.82 12.49 0.46
N VAL A 575 1.18 11.83 1.56
CA VAL A 575 0.43 10.64 1.98
C VAL A 575 -1.06 10.94 2.23
N PRO A 576 -1.98 10.00 1.94
CA PRO A 576 -3.40 10.17 2.19
C PRO A 576 -3.70 10.37 3.67
N VAL A 577 -4.79 11.08 3.97
CA VAL A 577 -5.31 11.12 5.34
C VAL A 577 -6.41 10.09 5.51
N ASP A 578 -6.19 9.12 6.39
CA ASP A 578 -7.22 8.12 6.74
C ASP A 578 -8.47 8.84 7.27
N PRO A 579 -9.63 8.72 6.59
CA PRO A 579 -10.88 9.37 6.99
C PRO A 579 -11.32 9.02 8.42
N SER A 580 -10.95 7.84 8.93
CA SER A 580 -11.25 7.41 10.30
C SER A 580 -10.44 8.18 11.36
N THR A 581 -9.30 8.75 10.96
CA THR A 581 -8.43 9.54 11.83
C THR A 581 -8.65 11.05 11.68
N ALA A 582 -9.47 11.49 10.70
CA ALA A 582 -9.70 12.90 10.42
C ALA A 582 -10.19 13.69 11.65
N SER A 583 -11.00 13.08 12.52
CA SER A 583 -11.47 13.70 13.77
C SER A 583 -10.40 13.81 14.87
N SER A 584 -9.27 13.10 14.73
CA SER A 584 -8.13 13.15 15.66
C SER A 584 -7.19 14.32 15.36
N TRP A 585 -7.40 15.02 14.23
CA TRP A 585 -6.67 16.23 13.92
C TRP A 585 -7.22 17.43 14.71
N THR A 586 -6.32 18.20 15.32
CA THR A 586 -6.59 19.46 16.02
C THR A 586 -7.19 20.49 15.08
N HIS A 587 -6.69 20.54 13.85
CA HIS A 587 -7.21 21.36 12.75
C HIS A 587 -7.41 20.46 11.53
N PRO A 588 -8.44 20.67 10.69
CA PRO A 588 -8.68 19.81 9.54
C PRO A 588 -7.40 19.65 8.69
N PRO A 589 -7.11 18.42 8.22
CA PRO A 589 -5.81 18.07 7.62
C PRO A 589 -5.43 18.93 6.41
N TYR A 590 -6.41 19.41 5.64
CA TYR A 590 -6.20 20.27 4.47
C TYR A 590 -6.72 21.70 4.70
N SER A 591 -6.67 22.18 5.94
CA SER A 591 -7.07 23.57 6.26
C SER A 591 -5.96 24.59 5.96
N GLY A 592 -4.69 24.19 6.06
CA GLY A 592 -3.56 25.14 6.00
C GLY A 592 -3.72 26.23 7.05
N TYR A 593 -4.23 25.88 8.24
CA TYR A 593 -4.58 26.83 9.28
C TYR A 593 -3.32 27.33 9.99
N TYR A 594 -3.20 28.65 10.14
CA TYR A 594 -2.13 29.28 10.89
C TYR A 594 -2.65 29.78 12.24
N ASP A 595 -2.11 29.26 13.34
CA ASP A 595 -2.58 29.61 14.70
C ASP A 595 -1.79 30.75 15.37
N GLY A 596 -0.87 31.37 14.64
CA GLY A 596 0.07 32.36 15.17
C GLY A 596 1.43 31.78 15.57
N THR A 597 1.64 30.47 15.45
CA THR A 597 2.94 29.81 15.67
C THR A 597 3.18 28.68 14.66
N TRP A 598 2.16 27.87 14.41
CA TRP A 598 2.21 26.66 13.59
C TRP A 598 1.29 26.81 12.37
N VAL A 599 1.77 26.33 11.22
CA VAL A 599 0.97 26.10 10.02
C VAL A 599 0.58 24.62 10.01
N TRP A 600 -0.71 24.36 10.21
CA TRP A 600 -1.26 23.02 10.37
C TRP A 600 -1.77 22.43 9.06
N GLY A 601 -1.39 21.18 8.80
CA GLY A 601 -1.99 20.34 7.77
C GLY A 601 -1.04 19.34 7.14
N ARG A 602 -1.59 18.36 6.44
CA ARG A 602 -0.86 17.35 5.67
C ARG A 602 -0.06 18.04 4.56
N GLY A 603 1.25 17.81 4.54
CA GLY A 603 2.20 18.45 3.64
C GLY A 603 2.80 19.75 4.17
N ALA A 604 2.48 20.15 5.40
CA ALA A 604 3.11 21.32 6.02
C ALA A 604 4.60 21.11 6.31
N VAL A 605 5.02 19.86 6.48
CA VAL A 605 6.42 19.46 6.68
C VAL A 605 6.93 18.62 5.51
N ASP A 606 6.10 17.72 4.97
CA ASP A 606 6.51 16.72 3.97
C ASP A 606 5.60 16.72 2.72
N ASP A 607 5.98 17.35 1.61
CA ASP A 607 7.18 18.21 1.43
C ASP A 607 6.84 19.57 0.80
N LYS A 608 5.58 20.01 0.94
CA LYS A 608 5.16 21.30 0.37
C LYS A 608 5.90 22.47 1.00
N SER A 609 6.43 22.36 2.22
CA SER A 609 7.30 23.39 2.78
C SER A 609 8.56 23.61 1.93
N SER A 610 9.25 22.57 1.48
CA SER A 610 10.44 22.74 0.66
C SER A 610 10.08 23.36 -0.69
N LEU A 611 9.02 22.85 -1.33
CA LEU A 611 8.49 23.39 -2.60
C LEU A 611 8.15 24.88 -2.49
N VAL A 612 7.32 25.25 -1.51
CA VAL A 612 6.88 26.64 -1.29
C VAL A 612 8.07 27.51 -0.88
N GLY A 613 8.98 26.99 -0.06
CA GLY A 613 10.19 27.69 0.39
C GLY A 613 11.09 28.10 -0.78
N VAL A 614 11.31 27.18 -1.72
CA VAL A 614 12.05 27.43 -2.96
C VAL A 614 11.33 28.47 -3.83
N MET A 615 10.02 28.33 -4.03
CA MET A 615 9.24 29.26 -4.86
C MET A 615 9.24 30.68 -4.29
N VAL A 616 9.11 30.84 -2.96
CA VAL A 616 9.20 32.15 -2.30
C VAL A 616 10.60 32.75 -2.46
N ALA A 617 11.66 31.95 -2.28
CA ALA A 617 13.03 32.42 -2.46
C ALA A 617 13.27 32.92 -3.89
N LEU A 618 12.83 32.18 -4.91
CA LEU A 618 12.96 32.56 -6.31
C LEU A 618 12.18 33.84 -6.65
N GLU A 619 10.91 33.91 -6.24
CA GLU A 619 10.07 35.10 -6.47
C GLU A 619 10.75 36.36 -5.90
N LYS A 620 11.29 36.27 -4.68
CA LYS A 620 11.95 37.38 -3.99
C LYS A 620 13.31 37.75 -4.58
N LEU A 621 14.06 36.77 -5.07
CA LEU A 621 15.30 37.01 -5.81
C LEU A 621 15.03 37.76 -7.12
N ILE A 622 13.98 37.39 -7.85
CA ILE A 622 13.57 38.07 -9.10
C ILE A 622 13.13 39.51 -8.80
N GLU A 623 12.31 39.72 -7.77
CA GLU A 623 11.90 41.05 -7.32
C GLU A 623 13.10 41.93 -6.92
N GLY A 624 14.12 41.32 -6.30
CA GLY A 624 15.39 41.96 -5.95
C GLY A 624 16.34 42.18 -7.13
N GLY A 625 15.95 41.80 -8.35
CA GLY A 625 16.73 42.02 -9.58
C GLY A 625 17.91 41.05 -9.78
N PHE A 626 17.90 39.90 -9.10
CA PHE A 626 18.91 38.86 -9.29
C PHE A 626 18.93 38.35 -10.73
N LYS A 627 20.13 38.13 -11.27
CA LYS A 627 20.35 37.53 -12.58
C LYS A 627 21.46 36.49 -12.43
N PRO A 628 21.14 35.20 -12.56
CA PRO A 628 22.11 34.16 -12.27
C PRO A 628 23.21 34.13 -13.33
N LYS A 629 24.45 33.94 -12.86
CA LYS A 629 25.59 33.58 -13.68
C LYS A 629 25.55 32.10 -14.04
N ARG A 630 25.26 31.22 -13.07
CA ARG A 630 25.13 29.76 -13.23
C ARG A 630 23.67 29.37 -13.43
N GLY A 631 23.37 28.38 -14.27
CA GLY A 631 21.99 27.91 -14.42
C GLY A 631 21.38 27.37 -13.12
N ILE A 632 20.06 27.45 -12.98
CA ILE A 632 19.32 26.88 -11.83
C ILE A 632 18.20 26.01 -12.38
N LEU A 633 18.18 24.75 -11.96
CA LEU A 633 17.10 23.81 -12.22
C LEU A 633 16.31 23.59 -10.92
N ILE A 634 14.98 23.55 -11.03
CA ILE A 634 14.08 23.26 -9.91
C ILE A 634 13.09 22.19 -10.37
N GLY A 635 13.05 21.06 -9.67
CA GLY A 635 12.22 19.90 -10.06
C GLY A 635 11.22 19.55 -8.98
N PHE A 636 9.93 19.51 -9.33
CA PHE A 636 8.85 19.10 -8.43
C PHE A 636 8.19 17.81 -8.92
N GLY A 637 8.44 16.71 -8.20
CA GLY A 637 7.82 15.39 -8.40
C GLY A 637 6.32 15.37 -8.07
N ILE A 638 5.64 14.24 -8.30
CA ILE A 638 4.18 14.09 -8.08
C ILE A 638 3.80 12.77 -7.40
N ASP A 639 4.75 11.89 -7.13
CA ASP A 639 4.49 10.54 -6.65
C ASP A 639 5.59 10.00 -5.73
N GLU A 640 6.35 10.85 -5.04
CA GLU A 640 7.45 10.44 -4.14
C GLU A 640 6.93 9.49 -3.05
N GLU A 641 5.79 9.85 -2.45
CA GLU A 641 5.13 9.15 -1.34
C GLU A 641 4.53 7.79 -1.75
N SER A 642 4.82 7.36 -2.99
CA SER A 642 4.52 6.03 -3.51
C SER A 642 5.73 5.41 -4.21
N THR A 643 6.16 5.95 -5.35
CA THR A 643 7.22 5.33 -6.18
C THR A 643 8.14 6.31 -6.92
N GLY A 644 7.78 7.57 -7.14
CA GLY A 644 8.56 8.52 -7.93
C GLY A 644 8.72 8.17 -9.42
N LEU A 645 8.02 7.13 -9.92
CA LEU A 645 8.14 6.62 -11.29
C LEU A 645 7.49 7.55 -12.32
N TYR A 646 6.48 8.31 -11.93
CA TYR A 646 5.77 9.23 -12.80
C TYR A 646 6.32 10.66 -12.71
N GLY A 647 6.95 11.01 -11.59
CA GLY A 647 7.55 12.29 -11.25
C GLY A 647 9.05 12.35 -11.52
N ALA A 648 9.83 12.06 -10.48
CA ALA A 648 11.28 12.23 -10.50
C ALA A 648 11.99 11.39 -11.57
N ASN A 649 11.54 10.15 -11.81
CA ASN A 649 12.08 9.32 -12.89
C ASN A 649 11.99 10.03 -14.25
N LYS A 650 10.86 10.68 -14.52
CA LYS A 650 10.62 11.39 -15.79
C LYS A 650 11.38 12.70 -15.86
N ILE A 651 11.53 13.41 -14.74
CA ILE A 651 12.38 14.61 -14.67
C ILE A 651 13.84 14.23 -14.94
N ALA A 652 14.33 13.16 -14.33
CA ALA A 652 15.70 12.67 -14.53
C ALA A 652 15.96 12.34 -16.00
N GLN A 653 15.07 11.55 -16.62
CA GLN A 653 15.14 11.20 -18.05
C GLN A 653 15.21 12.46 -18.93
N TYR A 654 14.34 13.43 -18.67
CA TYR A 654 14.35 14.69 -19.42
C TYR A 654 15.69 15.44 -19.28
N ILE A 655 16.25 15.53 -18.07
CA ILE A 655 17.52 16.22 -17.84
C ILE A 655 18.67 15.46 -18.52
N GLU A 656 18.71 14.13 -18.40
CA GLU A 656 19.73 13.30 -19.08
C GLU A 656 19.66 13.47 -20.61
N GLU A 657 18.46 13.48 -21.18
CA GLU A 657 18.25 13.66 -22.62
C GLU A 657 18.68 15.04 -23.12
N HIS A 658 18.48 16.10 -22.33
CA HIS A 658 18.72 17.49 -22.76
C HIS A 658 20.08 18.05 -22.34
N TYR A 659 20.63 17.58 -21.22
CA TYR A 659 21.88 18.09 -20.64
C TYR A 659 22.98 17.03 -20.53
N GLY A 660 22.63 15.74 -20.64
CA GLY A 660 23.55 14.61 -20.51
C GLY A 660 23.85 14.19 -19.08
N ASN A 661 24.63 13.12 -18.94
CA ASN A 661 25.09 12.61 -17.65
C ASN A 661 26.09 13.57 -17.00
N ASN A 662 26.13 13.61 -15.67
CA ASN A 662 27.00 14.50 -14.89
C ASN A 662 26.83 15.98 -15.29
N SER A 663 25.59 16.40 -15.60
CA SER A 663 25.27 17.74 -16.09
C SER A 663 24.99 18.76 -14.99
N VAL A 664 24.79 18.32 -13.75
CA VAL A 664 24.46 19.17 -12.59
C VAL A 664 25.68 19.27 -11.67
N SER A 665 25.94 20.46 -11.09
CA SER A 665 27.04 20.63 -10.14
C SER A 665 26.74 20.02 -8.78
N MET A 666 25.53 20.27 -8.26
CA MET A 666 25.02 19.72 -7.01
C MET A 666 23.50 19.61 -7.03
N LEU A 667 22.99 18.61 -6.29
CA LEU A 667 21.57 18.36 -6.08
C LEU A 667 21.24 18.45 -4.59
N VAL A 668 20.22 19.22 -4.23
CA VAL A 668 19.65 19.25 -2.88
C VAL A 668 18.19 18.83 -2.96
N ASP A 669 17.86 17.73 -2.26
CA ASP A 669 16.52 17.15 -2.15
C ASP A 669 16.07 17.11 -0.69
N GLU A 670 14.84 16.71 -0.44
CA GLU A 670 14.36 16.41 0.92
C GLU A 670 15.27 15.38 1.64
N GLY A 671 15.24 15.40 2.96
CA GLY A 671 15.91 14.37 3.74
C GLY A 671 16.07 14.71 5.21
N ASP A 672 17.24 14.38 5.75
CA ASP A 672 17.53 14.58 7.17
C ASP A 672 17.50 16.07 7.57
N ASN A 673 17.27 16.28 8.87
CA ASN A 673 16.97 17.58 9.48
C ASN A 673 18.10 18.07 10.41
N ILE A 674 17.88 19.21 11.06
CA ILE A 674 18.77 19.72 12.11
C ILE A 674 18.31 19.17 13.47
N GLU A 675 19.13 18.30 14.06
CA GLU A 675 18.85 17.64 15.33
C GLU A 675 19.67 18.19 16.49
N ASN A 676 19.16 18.03 17.71
CA ASN A 676 19.87 18.50 18.91
C ASN A 676 20.52 17.34 19.69
N PHE A 677 21.86 17.30 19.67
CA PHE A 677 22.63 16.31 20.40
C PHE A 677 23.26 16.92 21.67
N GLY A 678 22.59 16.76 22.80
CA GLY A 678 23.10 17.21 24.10
C GLY A 678 23.38 18.72 24.17
N GLY A 679 22.50 19.53 23.54
CA GLY A 679 22.61 20.99 23.47
C GLY A 679 23.34 21.51 22.23
N VAL A 680 23.84 20.63 21.37
CA VAL A 680 24.54 21.00 20.12
C VAL A 680 23.63 20.76 18.92
N PRO A 681 23.28 21.80 18.13
CA PRO A 681 22.56 21.61 16.88
C PRO A 681 23.49 20.98 15.83
N VAL A 682 23.04 19.88 15.23
CA VAL A 682 23.75 19.13 14.21
C VAL A 682 22.87 19.03 12.98
N ALA A 683 23.29 19.66 11.88
CA ALA A 683 22.68 19.47 10.58
C ALA A 683 23.16 18.14 10.00
N LEU A 684 22.25 17.18 9.91
CA LEU A 684 22.50 15.86 9.36
C LEU A 684 22.30 15.94 7.85
N VAL A 685 23.38 15.94 7.08
CA VAL A 685 23.32 15.98 5.61
C VAL A 685 23.47 14.55 5.12
N ALA A 686 22.38 13.94 4.67
CA ALA A 686 22.44 12.56 4.18
C ALA A 686 23.14 12.50 2.82
N ILE A 687 24.30 11.85 2.82
CA ILE A 687 25.20 11.71 1.66
C ILE A 687 25.10 10.33 1.00
N GLY A 688 24.19 9.48 1.47
CA GLY A 688 23.94 8.14 0.96
C GLY A 688 22.64 7.59 1.57
N GLU A 689 22.19 6.47 1.00
CA GLU A 689 20.99 5.74 1.39
C GLU A 689 21.27 4.24 1.33
N LYS A 690 20.52 3.47 2.12
CA LYS A 690 20.50 2.01 2.02
C LYS A 690 19.89 1.57 0.69
N GLY A 691 20.26 0.39 0.20
CA GLY A 691 19.55 -0.23 -0.93
C GLY A 691 18.23 -0.84 -0.50
N TYR A 692 17.47 -1.39 -1.44
CA TYR A 692 16.13 -1.94 -1.20
C TYR A 692 15.91 -3.23 -1.99
N PHE A 693 15.27 -4.23 -1.38
CA PHE A 693 14.83 -5.41 -2.11
C PHE A 693 13.70 -6.17 -1.40
N ASP A 694 12.58 -6.38 -2.07
CA ASP A 694 11.51 -7.26 -1.62
C ASP A 694 11.67 -8.66 -2.23
N VAL A 695 11.99 -9.64 -1.39
CA VAL A 695 12.09 -11.03 -1.83
C VAL A 695 10.74 -11.72 -1.66
N ALA A 696 10.15 -12.18 -2.75
CA ALA A 696 9.04 -13.12 -2.72
C ALA A 696 9.56 -14.55 -2.57
N ILE A 697 8.97 -15.31 -1.64
CA ILE A 697 9.21 -16.74 -1.45
C ILE A 697 7.93 -17.49 -1.71
N ASP A 698 7.86 -18.23 -2.80
CA ASP A 698 6.74 -19.11 -3.13
C ASP A 698 7.11 -20.56 -2.87
N VAL A 699 6.32 -21.26 -2.08
CA VAL A 699 6.49 -22.69 -1.78
C VAL A 699 5.34 -23.47 -2.39
N ALA A 700 5.69 -24.46 -3.22
CA ALA A 700 4.74 -25.39 -3.81
C ALA A 700 5.08 -26.82 -3.40
N THR A 701 4.17 -27.50 -2.70
CA THR A 701 4.29 -28.92 -2.38
C THR A 701 2.95 -29.62 -2.59
N PRO A 702 2.89 -30.96 -2.66
CA PRO A 702 1.61 -31.66 -2.73
C PRO A 702 0.69 -31.30 -1.56
N GLY A 703 -0.51 -30.80 -1.88
CA GLY A 703 -1.58 -30.56 -0.90
C GLY A 703 -2.19 -31.86 -0.38
N GLY A 704 -3.22 -31.75 0.47
CA GLY A 704 -3.79 -32.96 1.08
C GLY A 704 -4.91 -32.74 2.09
N HIS A 705 -5.38 -33.83 2.68
CA HIS A 705 -6.42 -33.82 3.71
C HIS A 705 -5.79 -33.72 5.10
N SER A 706 -6.23 -32.79 5.94
CA SER A 706 -5.61 -32.55 7.26
C SER A 706 -5.72 -33.72 8.24
N SER A 707 -6.59 -34.71 8.00
CA SER A 707 -6.69 -35.93 8.84
C SER A 707 -5.62 -36.99 8.53
N VAL A 708 -4.93 -36.86 7.40
CA VAL A 708 -3.80 -37.72 7.02
C VAL A 708 -2.69 -36.80 6.49
N PRO A 709 -2.13 -35.93 7.35
CA PRO A 709 -1.14 -34.98 6.89
C PRO A 709 0.16 -35.71 6.54
N PRO A 710 0.90 -35.25 5.51
CA PRO A 710 2.30 -35.62 5.37
C PRO A 710 3.11 -35.12 6.58
N ALA A 711 4.37 -35.55 6.70
CA ALA A 711 5.24 -35.14 7.80
C ALA A 711 5.37 -33.60 7.94
N HIS A 712 5.33 -32.88 6.81
CA HIS A 712 5.33 -31.42 6.77
C HIS A 712 4.36 -30.90 5.73
N THR A 713 3.64 -29.82 6.06
CA THR A 713 2.68 -29.14 5.17
C THR A 713 3.36 -28.02 4.41
N THR A 714 2.79 -27.53 3.31
CA THR A 714 3.34 -26.37 2.58
C THR A 714 3.51 -25.14 3.48
N ILE A 715 2.53 -24.84 4.33
CA ILE A 715 2.62 -23.76 5.33
C ILE A 715 3.72 -24.07 6.35
N GLY A 716 3.87 -25.34 6.78
CA GLY A 716 4.93 -25.74 7.70
C GLY A 716 6.33 -25.60 7.09
N VAL A 717 6.49 -25.87 5.79
CA VAL A 717 7.73 -25.64 5.05
C VAL A 717 8.01 -24.15 4.94
N LEU A 718 7.04 -23.33 4.50
CA LEU A 718 7.19 -21.88 4.44
C LEU A 718 7.53 -21.30 5.82
N ALA A 719 6.86 -21.76 6.88
CA ALA A 719 7.15 -21.35 8.25
C ALA A 719 8.59 -21.69 8.65
N SER A 720 9.13 -22.85 8.25
CA SER A 720 10.54 -23.19 8.48
C SER A 720 11.50 -22.28 7.71
N LEU A 721 11.18 -21.91 6.47
CA LEU A 721 12.00 -20.97 5.68
C LEU A 721 12.00 -19.57 6.33
N ILE A 722 10.83 -19.07 6.70
CA ILE A 722 10.68 -17.79 7.42
C ILE A 722 11.42 -17.83 8.75
N THR A 723 11.29 -18.93 9.50
CA THR A 723 11.98 -19.11 10.79
C THR A 723 13.49 -19.08 10.61
N GLU A 724 14.02 -19.75 9.59
CA GLU A 724 15.46 -19.71 9.28
C GLU A 724 15.91 -18.29 8.95
N ILE A 725 15.16 -17.56 8.13
CA ILE A 725 15.49 -16.18 7.77
C ILE A 725 15.47 -15.29 9.01
N GLU A 726 14.37 -15.27 9.77
CA GLU A 726 14.20 -14.46 10.99
C GLU A 726 15.23 -14.80 12.08
N SER A 727 15.58 -16.08 12.24
CA SER A 727 16.57 -16.52 13.23
C SER A 727 18.03 -16.29 12.82
N THR A 728 18.27 -15.88 11.56
CA THR A 728 19.61 -15.56 11.03
C THR A 728 19.71 -14.12 10.54
N PRO A 729 19.55 -13.11 11.43
CA PRO A 729 19.68 -11.70 11.04
C PRO A 729 21.09 -11.39 10.54
N TYR A 730 21.18 -10.44 9.60
CA TYR A 730 22.48 -9.99 9.09
C TYR A 730 23.27 -9.29 10.20
N ALA A 731 24.56 -9.64 10.30
CA ALA A 731 25.44 -9.03 11.28
C ALA A 731 25.63 -7.53 10.98
N PRO A 732 25.43 -6.65 11.97
CA PRO A 732 25.77 -5.23 11.81
C PRO A 732 27.29 -5.07 11.73
N GLY A 733 27.76 -4.05 11.01
CA GLY A 733 29.18 -3.74 10.88
C GLY A 733 29.41 -2.27 10.51
N LEU A 734 30.44 -1.67 11.09
CA LEU A 734 30.81 -0.27 10.89
C LEU A 734 32.03 -0.17 9.98
N GLU A 735 31.79 -0.04 8.69
CA GLU A 735 32.86 0.28 7.74
C GLU A 735 33.29 1.75 7.83
N ARG A 736 34.59 2.00 7.65
CA ARG A 736 35.12 3.39 7.68
C ARG A 736 34.65 4.25 6.51
N SER A 737 34.15 3.63 5.45
CA SER A 737 33.53 4.29 4.30
C SER A 737 32.05 4.62 4.53
N SER A 738 31.43 4.09 5.60
CA SER A 738 30.02 4.36 5.89
C SER A 738 29.82 5.83 6.29
N PRO A 739 28.76 6.51 5.81
CA PRO A 739 28.43 7.86 6.28
C PRO A 739 28.23 7.96 7.80
N ILE A 740 27.77 6.87 8.43
CA ILE A 740 27.64 6.78 9.90
C ILE A 740 28.99 6.91 10.59
N TYR A 741 30.07 6.40 10.00
CA TYR A 741 31.41 6.58 10.54
C TYR A 741 31.81 8.06 10.57
N GLY A 742 31.49 8.80 9.50
CA GLY A 742 31.65 10.26 9.44
C GLY A 742 30.83 11.00 10.52
N LEU A 743 29.58 10.58 10.75
CA LEU A 743 28.75 11.12 11.82
C LEU A 743 29.37 10.90 13.20
N LEU A 744 29.93 9.71 13.46
CA LEU A 744 30.60 9.40 14.72
C LEU A 744 31.88 10.23 14.90
N GLN A 745 32.64 10.43 13.82
CA GLN A 745 33.81 11.31 13.80
C GLN A 745 33.43 12.76 14.16
N CYS A 746 32.39 13.31 13.54
CA CYS A 746 31.87 14.64 13.87
C CYS A 746 31.36 14.73 15.30
N SER A 747 30.68 13.68 15.78
CA SER A 747 30.18 13.60 17.15
C SER A 747 31.33 13.61 18.16
N ALA A 748 32.39 12.84 17.92
CA ALA A 748 33.58 12.82 18.77
C ALA A 748 34.28 14.18 18.84
N ALA A 749 34.33 14.89 17.71
CA ALA A 749 34.98 16.19 17.57
C ALA A 749 34.21 17.32 18.27
N HIS A 750 32.88 17.36 18.12
CA HIS A 750 32.10 18.56 18.42
C HIS A 750 31.02 18.41 19.48
N ILE A 751 30.67 17.19 19.90
CA ILE A 751 29.59 16.96 20.85
C ILE A 751 30.20 16.64 22.24
N PRO A 752 30.16 17.58 23.21
CA PRO A 752 30.84 17.41 24.49
C PRO A 752 30.24 16.28 25.34
N SER A 753 28.93 16.02 25.19
CA SER A 753 28.17 15.03 25.95
C SER A 753 28.51 13.57 25.63
N ILE A 754 29.27 13.32 24.56
CA ILE A 754 29.77 11.98 24.21
C ILE A 754 30.73 11.48 25.32
N PRO A 755 30.52 10.27 25.87
CA PRO A 755 31.42 9.70 26.88
C PRO A 755 32.88 9.64 26.42
N LEU A 756 33.82 9.97 27.32
CA LEU A 756 35.26 9.99 27.01
C LEU A 756 35.78 8.64 26.47
N SER A 757 35.26 7.53 26.98
CA SER A 757 35.60 6.19 26.52
C SER A 757 35.22 5.99 25.05
N VAL A 758 34.00 6.37 24.67
CA VAL A 758 33.48 6.30 23.30
C VAL A 758 34.23 7.26 22.38
N ARG A 759 34.40 8.53 22.79
CA ARG A 759 35.20 9.52 22.05
C ARG A 759 36.60 8.98 21.76
N SER A 760 37.25 8.38 22.76
CA SER A 760 38.58 7.81 22.59
C SER A 760 38.59 6.62 21.64
N SER A 761 37.58 5.73 21.67
CA SER A 761 37.46 4.63 20.71
C SER A 761 37.30 5.12 19.28
N ILE A 762 36.47 6.15 19.04
CA ILE A 762 36.30 6.79 17.72
C ILE A 762 37.62 7.37 17.20
N LEU A 763 38.37 8.10 18.04
CA LEU A 763 39.66 8.66 17.62
C LEU A 763 40.70 7.57 17.31
N ARG A 764 40.69 6.48 18.08
CA ARG A 764 41.61 5.34 17.86
C ARG A 764 41.25 4.51 16.63
N SER A 765 39.97 4.48 16.22
CA SER A 765 39.53 3.73 15.04
C SER A 765 39.97 4.38 13.72
N ILE A 766 40.33 5.67 13.73
CA ILE A 766 40.83 6.40 12.56
C ILE A 766 42.19 5.82 12.12
N CYS A 767 42.21 5.25 10.90
CA CYS A 767 43.40 4.61 10.35
C CYS A 767 43.93 5.38 9.13
N PRO A 768 45.18 5.86 9.14
CA PRO A 768 45.79 6.46 7.95
C PRO A 768 45.87 5.45 6.79
N PRO A 769 45.65 5.88 5.53
CA PRO A 769 45.69 4.99 4.36
C PRO A 769 47.01 4.20 4.24
N GLN A 770 48.14 4.84 4.55
CA GLN A 770 49.49 4.24 4.47
C GLN A 770 50.03 3.73 5.82
N ALA A 771 49.17 3.48 6.80
CA ALA A 771 49.61 3.00 8.12
C ALA A 771 50.31 1.63 8.05
N PRO A 772 51.42 1.41 8.80
CA PRO A 772 52.06 0.09 8.89
C PRO A 772 51.11 -0.95 9.50
N LYS A 773 51.30 -2.24 9.18
CA LYS A 773 50.43 -3.35 9.62
C LYS A 773 50.13 -3.35 11.13
N SER A 774 51.13 -3.01 11.96
CA SER A 774 50.98 -2.92 13.43
C SER A 774 50.02 -1.81 13.86
N ARG A 775 50.04 -0.65 13.19
CA ARG A 775 49.13 0.47 13.44
C ARG A 775 47.73 0.14 12.93
N ARG A 776 47.61 -0.46 11.73
CA ARG A 776 46.33 -0.91 11.18
C ARG A 776 45.60 -1.86 12.13
N LYS A 777 46.31 -2.89 12.65
CA LYS A 777 45.76 -3.81 13.66
C LYS A 777 45.24 -3.12 14.92
N LYS A 778 45.90 -2.05 15.39
CA LYS A 778 45.43 -1.26 16.54
C LYS A 778 44.15 -0.49 16.21
N CYS A 779 44.09 0.14 15.03
CA CYS A 779 42.92 0.89 14.60
C CYS A 779 41.71 -0.01 14.32
N ASP A 780 41.92 -1.21 13.75
CA ASP A 780 40.86 -2.20 13.51
C ASP A 780 40.29 -2.72 14.83
N LYS A 781 41.15 -3.03 15.80
CA LYS A 781 40.69 -3.38 17.15
C LYS A 781 39.86 -2.25 17.79
N ALA A 782 40.25 -0.99 17.60
CA ALA A 782 39.48 0.14 18.11
C ALA A 782 38.13 0.33 17.38
N LEU A 783 38.05 -0.05 16.10
CA LEU A 783 36.79 -0.07 15.35
C LEU A 783 35.86 -1.16 15.89
N GLU A 784 36.37 -2.36 16.17
CA GLU A 784 35.60 -3.44 16.84
C GLU A 784 35.09 -3.02 18.23
N GLU A 785 35.91 -2.29 19.00
CA GLU A 785 35.50 -1.73 20.30
C GLU A 785 34.37 -0.70 20.14
N LEU A 786 34.41 0.10 19.07
CA LEU A 786 33.37 1.09 18.75
C LEU A 786 32.07 0.42 18.29
N GLU A 787 32.15 -0.63 17.47
CA GLU A 787 31.00 -1.44 17.06
C GLU A 787 30.24 -1.99 18.27
N ARG A 788 30.96 -2.63 19.21
CA ARG A 788 30.35 -3.11 20.46
C ARG A 788 29.68 -1.97 21.23
N ALA A 789 30.33 -0.81 21.31
CA ALA A 789 29.73 0.34 21.98
C ALA A 789 28.45 0.85 21.30
N LEU A 790 28.33 0.72 19.97
CA LEU A 790 27.13 1.11 19.23
C LEU A 790 26.00 0.08 19.39
N PHE A 791 26.34 -1.20 19.37
CA PHE A 791 25.36 -2.29 19.26
C PHE A 791 24.90 -2.87 20.59
N GLU A 792 25.70 -2.76 21.66
CA GLU A 792 25.33 -3.27 22.98
C GLU A 792 24.48 -2.25 23.76
N THR A 793 23.37 -2.71 24.30
CA THR A 793 22.41 -1.92 25.10
C THR A 793 23.06 -1.31 26.33
N ASP A 794 23.85 -2.11 27.05
CA ASP A 794 24.51 -1.72 28.31
C ASP A 794 25.80 -0.91 28.10
N SER A 795 26.14 -0.57 26.86
CA SER A 795 27.32 0.22 26.56
C SER A 795 27.23 1.61 27.19
N HIS A 796 28.38 2.27 27.42
CA HIS A 796 28.39 3.66 27.90
C HIS A 796 27.72 4.65 26.93
N LEU A 797 27.61 4.31 25.64
CA LEU A 797 26.99 5.13 24.61
C LEU A 797 25.45 5.04 24.65
N ASN A 798 24.93 3.84 24.88
CA ASN A 798 23.49 3.56 24.88
C ASN A 798 22.87 3.64 26.27
N ARG A 799 23.64 3.41 27.36
CA ARG A 799 23.20 3.57 28.76
C ARG A 799 21.92 2.80 29.10
N GLY A 800 21.77 1.60 28.56
CA GLY A 800 20.57 0.77 28.73
C GLY A 800 19.44 1.08 27.74
N ASP A 801 19.63 2.03 26.82
CA ASP A 801 18.66 2.37 25.78
C ASP A 801 18.73 1.37 24.61
N GLU A 802 17.81 0.42 24.61
CA GLU A 802 17.71 -0.61 23.59
C GLU A 802 17.23 -0.07 22.24
N GLU A 803 16.40 0.96 22.24
CA GLU A 803 15.90 1.53 20.99
C GLU A 803 17.03 2.22 20.22
N LYS A 804 17.88 2.95 20.94
CA LYS A 804 19.08 3.57 20.38
C LYS A 804 20.08 2.54 19.87
N ALA A 805 20.34 1.48 20.64
CA ALA A 805 21.22 0.40 20.21
C ALA A 805 20.68 -0.31 18.96
N ARG A 806 19.37 -0.58 18.93
CA ARG A 806 18.66 -1.16 17.78
C ARG A 806 18.73 -0.26 16.54
N LEU A 807 18.59 1.05 16.70
CA LEU A 807 18.72 2.01 15.60
C LEU A 807 20.10 1.90 14.92
N TYR A 808 21.18 1.90 15.71
CA TYR A 808 22.53 1.74 15.14
C TYR A 808 22.72 0.38 14.46
N ARG A 809 22.21 -0.71 15.05
CA ARG A 809 22.27 -2.03 14.40
C ARG A 809 21.54 -2.02 13.06
N ASN A 810 20.35 -1.44 12.99
CA ASN A 810 19.53 -1.38 11.78
C ASN A 810 20.15 -0.50 10.68
N LEU A 811 20.77 0.62 11.05
CA LEU A 811 21.47 1.48 10.08
C LEU A 811 22.73 0.80 9.53
N LEU A 812 23.40 -0.02 10.34
CA LEU A 812 24.67 -0.67 10.02
C LEU A 812 24.54 -2.16 9.67
N SER A 813 23.33 -2.66 9.43
CA SER A 813 23.06 -4.02 8.93
C SER A 813 22.19 -3.96 7.69
N THR A 814 22.15 -5.05 6.92
CA THR A 814 20.99 -5.29 6.07
C THR A 814 19.82 -5.69 6.96
N THR A 815 18.73 -4.92 6.94
CA THR A 815 17.53 -5.31 7.69
C THR A 815 16.71 -6.29 6.88
N GLN A 816 15.91 -7.11 7.56
CA GLN A 816 14.96 -8.03 6.95
C GLN A 816 13.68 -8.00 7.78
N ALA A 817 12.52 -8.02 7.13
CA ALA A 817 11.21 -8.08 7.79
C ALA A 817 10.23 -8.87 6.93
N VAL A 818 9.58 -9.89 7.50
CA VAL A 818 8.49 -10.59 6.83
C VAL A 818 7.19 -9.81 6.97
N ASP A 819 6.79 -9.12 5.90
CA ASP A 819 5.66 -8.20 5.94
C ASP A 819 4.35 -8.84 5.51
N MET A 820 4.41 -9.85 4.63
CA MET A 820 3.23 -10.51 4.08
C MET A 820 3.39 -12.02 4.08
N ILE A 821 2.35 -12.74 4.51
CA ILE A 821 2.27 -14.21 4.45
C ILE A 821 0.88 -14.59 3.93
N LYS A 822 0.81 -15.50 2.95
CA LYS A 822 -0.46 -16.06 2.44
C LYS A 822 -0.35 -17.57 2.32
N GLY A 823 -1.42 -18.28 2.68
CA GLY A 823 -1.50 -19.72 2.52
C GLY A 823 -2.76 -20.32 3.15
N GLY A 824 -3.29 -21.37 2.52
CA GLY A 824 -4.50 -22.04 3.01
C GLY A 824 -5.80 -21.35 2.58
N VAL A 825 -6.85 -22.15 2.35
CA VAL A 825 -8.20 -21.66 1.99
C VAL A 825 -9.24 -22.06 3.04
N LYS A 826 -9.01 -23.14 3.79
CA LYS A 826 -9.86 -23.60 4.89
C LYS A 826 -9.12 -24.58 5.81
N ALA A 827 -9.59 -24.76 7.04
CA ALA A 827 -8.87 -25.47 8.11
C ALA A 827 -8.57 -26.96 7.86
N ASN A 828 -9.36 -27.66 7.02
CA ASN A 828 -9.21 -29.10 6.79
C ASN A 828 -8.60 -29.47 5.43
N ALA A 829 -8.04 -28.49 4.71
CA ALA A 829 -7.32 -28.69 3.47
C ALA A 829 -5.89 -28.15 3.60
N LEU A 830 -4.91 -29.02 3.40
CA LEU A 830 -3.51 -28.62 3.35
C LEU A 830 -3.25 -27.97 1.98
N PRO A 831 -2.84 -26.69 1.93
CA PRO A 831 -2.69 -25.99 0.68
C PRO A 831 -1.51 -26.50 -0.12
N GLU A 832 -1.64 -26.51 -1.44
CA GLU A 832 -0.58 -26.80 -2.38
C GLU A 832 0.44 -25.65 -2.47
N LEU A 833 -0.01 -24.42 -2.20
CA LEU A 833 0.77 -23.18 -2.32
C LEU A 833 0.72 -22.36 -1.04
N ALA A 834 1.86 -21.81 -0.65
CA ALA A 834 1.97 -20.76 0.37
C ALA A 834 3.12 -19.81 -0.01
N ASN A 835 2.99 -18.53 0.33
CA ASN A 835 4.02 -17.55 0.03
C ASN A 835 4.22 -16.50 1.12
N ALA A 836 5.36 -15.83 1.03
CA ALA A 836 5.69 -14.67 1.85
C ALA A 836 6.46 -13.62 1.05
N ILE A 837 6.38 -12.37 1.50
CA ILE A 837 7.21 -11.25 1.01
C ILE A 837 8.05 -10.75 2.16
N ILE A 838 9.35 -10.60 1.90
CA ILE A 838 10.35 -10.21 2.89
C ILE A 838 11.06 -8.96 2.41
N ASN A 839 10.83 -7.86 3.11
CA ASN A 839 11.47 -6.58 2.83
C ASN A 839 12.90 -6.57 3.33
N HIS A 840 13.80 -6.00 2.54
CA HIS A 840 15.18 -5.76 2.94
C HIS A 840 15.62 -4.33 2.67
N ARG A 841 16.27 -3.70 3.66
CA ARG A 841 17.07 -2.47 3.45
C ARG A 841 18.55 -2.84 3.46
N ILE A 842 19.19 -2.76 2.31
CA ILE A 842 20.55 -3.26 2.04
C ILE A 842 21.59 -2.30 2.60
N ARG A 843 22.58 -2.81 3.33
CA ARG A 843 23.70 -2.01 3.85
C ARG A 843 24.51 -1.36 2.73
N THR A 844 25.05 -0.16 2.97
CA THR A 844 25.70 0.71 1.98
C THR A 844 26.96 0.15 1.30
N ASP A 845 27.58 -0.86 1.89
CA ASP A 845 28.78 -1.57 1.39
C ASP A 845 28.45 -2.94 0.78
N SER A 846 27.16 -3.25 0.62
CA SER A 846 26.66 -4.49 0.02
C SER A 846 26.02 -4.21 -1.34
N SER A 847 25.29 -5.17 -1.90
CA SER A 847 24.57 -5.03 -3.16
C SER A 847 23.33 -5.91 -3.20
N VAL A 848 22.44 -5.66 -4.16
CA VAL A 848 21.29 -6.54 -4.43
C VAL A 848 21.77 -7.97 -4.69
N SER A 849 22.81 -8.13 -5.51
CA SER A 849 23.39 -9.44 -5.83
C SER A 849 23.92 -10.16 -4.58
N ALA A 850 24.67 -9.45 -3.72
CA ALA A 850 25.18 -10.04 -2.48
C ALA A 850 24.06 -10.46 -1.51
N LEU A 851 22.94 -9.71 -1.48
CA LEU A 851 21.76 -10.08 -0.71
C LEU A 851 21.09 -11.34 -1.29
N GLN A 852 20.94 -11.42 -2.62
CA GLN A 852 20.41 -12.59 -3.31
C GLN A 852 21.22 -13.85 -2.98
N ASP A 853 22.55 -13.77 -3.06
CA ASP A 853 23.44 -14.88 -2.70
C ASP A 853 23.29 -15.27 -1.21
N ALA A 854 23.21 -14.28 -0.33
CA ALA A 854 23.08 -14.52 1.10
C ALA A 854 21.76 -15.20 1.48
N ILE A 855 20.62 -14.79 0.88
CA ILE A 855 19.34 -15.42 1.19
C ILE A 855 19.25 -16.84 0.63
N ILE A 856 19.80 -17.08 -0.57
CA ILE A 856 19.95 -18.43 -1.14
C ILE A 856 20.73 -19.32 -0.17
N ALA A 857 21.89 -18.86 0.30
CA ALA A 857 22.73 -19.61 1.23
C ALA A 857 22.01 -19.94 2.55
N LYS A 858 21.21 -19.01 3.10
CA LYS A 858 20.43 -19.21 4.32
C LYS A 858 19.38 -20.31 4.16
N ILE A 859 18.67 -20.36 3.04
CA ILE A 859 17.53 -21.28 2.89
C ILE A 859 17.89 -22.66 2.34
N ILE A 860 19.07 -22.82 1.71
CA ILE A 860 19.53 -24.12 1.17
C ILE A 860 19.38 -25.26 2.19
N PRO A 861 19.83 -25.15 3.45
CA PRO A 861 19.69 -26.23 4.42
C PRO A 861 18.24 -26.65 4.67
N VAL A 862 17.31 -25.69 4.65
CA VAL A 862 15.87 -25.96 4.83
C VAL A 862 15.28 -26.60 3.59
N VAL A 863 15.66 -26.11 2.40
CA VAL A 863 15.25 -26.67 1.10
C VAL A 863 15.70 -28.14 0.96
N GLU A 864 16.96 -28.43 1.27
CA GLU A 864 17.53 -29.78 1.21
C GLU A 864 16.89 -30.72 2.23
N LYS A 865 16.66 -30.23 3.47
CA LYS A 865 15.96 -30.98 4.53
C LYS A 865 14.58 -31.47 4.07
N TYR A 866 13.88 -30.68 3.25
CA TYR A 866 12.56 -31.04 2.73
C TYR A 866 12.60 -31.65 1.32
N ASN A 867 13.78 -31.90 0.75
CA ASN A 867 13.95 -32.46 -0.60
C ASN A 867 13.19 -31.64 -1.68
N LEU A 868 13.28 -30.32 -1.60
CA LEU A 868 12.65 -29.37 -2.54
C LEU A 868 13.64 -28.90 -3.60
N THR A 869 13.13 -28.54 -4.78
CA THR A 869 13.91 -27.83 -5.81
C THR A 869 13.85 -26.33 -5.53
N LEU A 870 14.99 -25.66 -5.38
CA LEU A 870 15.07 -24.20 -5.30
C LEU A 870 15.34 -23.60 -6.68
N ALA A 871 14.45 -22.74 -7.17
CA ALA A 871 14.67 -21.86 -8.31
C ALA A 871 14.80 -20.41 -7.80
N ALA A 872 15.89 -19.72 -8.11
CA ALA A 872 16.15 -18.40 -7.52
C ALA A 872 16.47 -17.33 -8.58
N PHE A 873 15.76 -16.19 -8.50
CA PHE A 873 15.89 -14.90 -9.21
C PHE A 873 16.03 -14.95 -10.75
N SER A 874 17.01 -15.67 -11.25
CA SER A 874 17.28 -15.98 -12.66
C SER A 874 16.41 -17.10 -13.24
N GLY A 875 15.59 -17.77 -12.40
CA GLY A 875 14.84 -18.96 -12.78
C GLY A 875 15.68 -20.22 -12.96
N VAL A 876 16.98 -20.16 -12.64
CA VAL A 876 17.89 -21.31 -12.64
C VAL A 876 17.70 -22.11 -11.35
N ASN A 877 17.66 -23.44 -11.50
CA ASN A 877 17.60 -24.35 -10.36
C ASN A 877 18.95 -24.36 -9.63
N VAL A 878 18.94 -23.93 -8.38
CA VAL A 878 20.10 -23.93 -7.47
C VAL A 878 20.27 -25.30 -6.82
N THR A 879 19.17 -25.95 -6.47
CA THR A 879 19.12 -27.32 -5.96
C THR A 879 18.14 -28.15 -6.79
N THR A 880 18.17 -29.48 -6.64
CA THR A 880 17.17 -30.36 -7.25
C THR A 880 16.60 -31.29 -6.18
N GLY A 881 15.27 -31.41 -6.14
CA GLY A 881 14.53 -32.20 -5.17
C GLY A 881 13.20 -32.67 -5.72
N GLY A 882 12.64 -33.74 -5.13
CA GLY A 882 11.45 -34.42 -5.64
C GLY A 882 10.14 -34.09 -4.92
N ALA A 883 10.17 -33.35 -3.81
CA ALA A 883 9.01 -33.15 -2.94
C ALA A 883 8.20 -31.88 -3.23
N GLY A 884 8.69 -31.01 -4.12
CA GLY A 884 8.09 -29.71 -4.41
C GLY A 884 9.12 -28.68 -4.85
N THR A 885 8.71 -27.41 -4.93
CA THR A 885 9.55 -26.28 -5.36
C THR A 885 9.50 -25.12 -4.38
N VAL A 886 10.62 -24.41 -4.25
CA VAL A 886 10.70 -23.08 -3.67
C VAL A 886 11.17 -22.14 -4.76
N THR A 887 10.47 -21.02 -4.96
CA THR A 887 10.84 -20.00 -5.93
C THR A 887 11.15 -18.70 -5.20
N LEU A 888 12.31 -18.11 -5.48
CA LEU A 888 12.67 -16.76 -5.07
C LEU A 888 12.59 -15.81 -6.26
N SER A 889 11.93 -14.66 -6.08
CA SER A 889 11.88 -13.60 -7.07
C SER A 889 11.91 -12.21 -6.43
N ASP A 890 12.16 -11.19 -7.25
CA ASP A 890 11.79 -9.81 -6.90
C ASP A 890 10.26 -9.73 -6.85
N ALA A 891 9.69 -9.34 -5.71
CA ALA A 891 8.24 -9.33 -5.53
C ALA A 891 7.54 -8.33 -6.47
N PHE A 892 8.19 -7.21 -6.79
CA PHE A 892 7.57 -6.08 -7.48
C PHE A 892 8.43 -5.47 -8.59
N GLY A 893 9.64 -6.00 -8.84
CA GLY A 893 10.60 -5.41 -9.78
C GLY A 893 11.23 -4.12 -9.22
N THR A 894 11.38 -4.01 -7.91
CA THR A 894 11.78 -2.79 -7.18
C THR A 894 13.20 -2.85 -6.62
N ALA A 895 13.99 -3.88 -6.96
CA ALA A 895 15.38 -3.99 -6.51
C ALA A 895 16.18 -2.71 -6.76
N LEU A 896 16.83 -2.21 -5.71
CA LEU A 896 17.59 -0.96 -5.72
C LEU A 896 18.95 -1.15 -5.04
N GLU A 897 20.03 -0.82 -5.74
CA GLU A 897 21.36 -0.79 -5.16
C GLU A 897 21.49 0.31 -4.09
N PRO A 898 22.38 0.16 -3.09
CA PRO A 898 22.66 1.27 -2.19
C PRO A 898 23.15 2.51 -2.94
N ALA A 899 22.76 3.70 -2.47
CA ALA A 899 23.09 4.92 -3.18
C ALA A 899 24.60 5.19 -3.17
N PRO A 900 25.16 5.74 -4.27
CA PRO A 900 26.53 6.25 -4.27
C PRO A 900 26.73 7.29 -3.16
N VAL A 901 27.89 7.23 -2.48
CA VAL A 901 28.20 8.14 -1.37
C VAL A 901 28.79 9.44 -1.91
N THR A 902 28.14 10.56 -1.58
CA THR A 902 28.61 11.91 -1.96
C THR A 902 29.97 12.24 -1.32
N PRO A 903 30.96 12.75 -2.08
CA PRO A 903 32.26 13.11 -1.53
C PRO A 903 32.18 14.25 -0.49
N THR A 904 32.72 14.02 0.71
CA THR A 904 32.80 15.02 1.80
C THR A 904 34.22 15.49 2.11
N GLU A 905 35.23 14.84 1.52
CA GLU A 905 36.64 15.20 1.64
C GLU A 905 37.34 15.34 0.28
N GLY A 906 38.53 15.96 0.28
CA GLY A 906 39.36 16.12 -0.91
C GLY A 906 38.83 17.13 -1.93
N SER A 907 39.31 17.02 -3.17
CA SER A 907 38.94 17.93 -4.26
C SER A 907 37.48 17.80 -4.69
N GLY A 908 36.88 16.61 -4.55
CA GLY A 908 35.48 16.35 -4.91
C GLY A 908 34.45 16.98 -3.95
N ALA A 909 34.86 17.41 -2.75
CA ALA A 909 33.95 17.89 -1.73
C ALA A 909 33.59 19.38 -1.79
N ALA A 910 33.81 20.05 -2.93
CA ALA A 910 33.51 21.48 -3.08
C ALA A 910 32.03 21.78 -2.81
N ALA A 911 31.12 20.97 -3.38
CA ALA A 911 29.68 21.12 -3.16
C ALA A 911 29.27 20.88 -1.70
N TYR A 912 29.83 19.86 -1.04
CA TYR A 912 29.57 19.60 0.38
C TYR A 912 30.06 20.75 1.27
N ARG A 913 31.22 21.34 0.95
CA ARG A 913 31.74 22.52 1.66
C ARG A 913 30.85 23.74 1.47
N LEU A 914 30.36 23.97 0.26
CA LEU A 914 29.44 25.06 -0.04
C LEU A 914 28.14 24.91 0.77
N LEU A 915 27.50 23.74 0.69
CA LEU A 915 26.29 23.45 1.45
C LEU A 915 26.51 23.61 2.95
N SER A 916 27.62 23.05 3.48
CA SER A 916 27.98 23.17 4.90
C SER A 916 28.11 24.62 5.35
N GLY A 917 28.80 25.46 4.56
CA GLY A 917 28.95 26.86 4.87
C GLY A 917 27.64 27.64 4.83
N VAL A 918 26.76 27.34 3.87
CA VAL A 918 25.43 27.96 3.74
C VAL A 918 24.52 27.57 4.91
N ILE A 919 24.53 26.30 5.33
CA ILE A 919 23.79 25.82 6.51
C ILE A 919 24.26 26.59 7.75
N ARG A 920 25.57 26.71 7.98
CA ARG A 920 26.12 27.43 9.15
C ARG A 920 25.88 28.94 9.09
N LYS A 921 25.81 29.53 7.89
CA LYS A 921 25.41 30.94 7.71
C LYS A 921 23.95 31.15 8.09
N THR A 922 23.08 30.21 7.74
CA THR A 922 21.63 30.35 7.96
C THR A 922 21.25 30.00 9.39
N GLN A 923 21.64 28.83 9.90
CA GLN A 923 21.33 28.38 11.26
C GLN A 923 22.17 29.08 12.34
N GLY A 924 23.37 29.49 11.99
CA GLY A 924 24.36 30.08 12.89
C GLY A 924 25.61 29.21 13.10
N ASN A 925 26.71 29.88 13.46
CA ASN A 925 28.06 29.30 13.51
C ASN A 925 28.22 28.15 14.54
N LYS A 926 27.28 28.01 15.49
CA LYS A 926 27.30 26.93 16.50
C LYS A 926 26.79 25.60 15.93
N THR A 927 26.15 25.61 14.77
CA THR A 927 25.67 24.40 14.11
C THR A 927 26.83 23.62 13.53
N ILE A 928 26.83 22.32 13.83
CA ILE A 928 27.76 21.35 13.27
C ILE A 928 27.11 20.73 12.05
N VAL A 929 27.79 20.75 10.92
CA VAL A 929 27.35 20.03 9.72
C VAL A 929 28.07 18.69 9.69
N SER A 930 27.29 17.63 9.60
CA SER A 930 27.78 16.26 9.63
C SER A 930 27.23 15.46 8.46
N PRO A 931 28.04 14.59 7.84
CA PRO A 931 27.48 13.58 6.96
C PRO A 931 26.58 12.65 7.76
N ALA A 932 25.52 12.17 7.11
CA ALA A 932 24.54 11.24 7.64
C ALA A 932 24.17 10.18 6.59
N LEU A 933 23.40 9.18 7.03
CA LEU A 933 22.87 8.09 6.21
C LEU A 933 21.37 8.00 6.44
N MET A 934 20.59 8.04 5.37
CA MET A 934 19.16 7.74 5.44
C MET A 934 18.91 6.23 5.31
N GLY A 935 18.00 5.72 6.13
CA GLY A 935 17.54 4.33 6.07
C GLY A 935 16.48 4.08 4.99
N GLY A 936 15.70 5.12 4.64
CA GLY A 936 14.75 5.14 3.53
C GLY A 936 15.39 5.61 2.23
N ASN A 937 14.61 5.59 1.16
CA ASN A 937 15.00 6.08 -0.15
C ASN A 937 14.06 7.21 -0.57
N THR A 938 14.62 8.26 -1.13
CA THR A 938 13.94 9.42 -1.73
C THR A 938 13.94 9.30 -3.26
N ASP A 939 13.32 10.29 -3.92
CA ASP A 939 13.36 10.47 -5.38
C ASP A 939 14.78 10.56 -5.97
N THR A 940 15.78 10.89 -5.15
CA THR A 940 17.19 10.92 -5.56
C THR A 940 17.71 9.64 -6.22
N ARG A 941 17.07 8.50 -6.01
CA ARG A 941 17.41 7.24 -6.70
C ARG A 941 17.40 7.35 -8.23
N PHE A 942 16.64 8.29 -8.79
CA PHE A 942 16.59 8.54 -10.22
C PHE A 942 17.66 9.53 -10.70
N TYR A 943 18.31 10.27 -9.81
CA TYR A 943 19.21 11.37 -10.15
C TYR A 943 20.70 11.03 -10.02
N TRP A 944 21.08 9.81 -9.66
CA TRP A 944 22.49 9.42 -9.42
C TRP A 944 23.41 9.66 -10.63
N ASN A 945 22.89 9.57 -11.85
CA ASN A 945 23.65 9.85 -13.07
C ASN A 945 23.85 11.34 -13.35
N LEU A 946 23.07 12.23 -12.73
CA LEU A 946 23.12 13.68 -12.99
C LEU A 946 24.29 14.34 -12.28
N THR A 947 24.70 13.83 -11.11
CA THR A 947 25.84 14.35 -10.34
C THR A 947 26.26 13.38 -9.23
N PRO A 948 27.55 13.29 -8.88
CA PRO A 948 27.99 12.61 -7.66
C PRO A 948 27.75 13.44 -6.38
N ASN A 949 27.28 14.69 -6.50
CA ASN A 949 27.07 15.61 -5.39
C ASN A 949 25.58 15.71 -5.02
N ILE A 950 25.05 14.68 -4.38
CA ILE A 950 23.64 14.57 -4.00
C ILE A 950 23.50 14.71 -2.49
N PHE A 951 22.68 15.66 -2.05
CA PHE A 951 22.44 15.95 -0.64
C PHE A 951 20.95 15.83 -0.34
N ARG A 952 20.60 14.94 0.59
CA ARG A 952 19.24 14.78 1.11
C ARG A 952 19.17 15.53 2.42
N TYR A 953 18.62 16.74 2.36
CA TYR A 953 18.72 17.69 3.47
C TYR A 953 17.58 18.71 3.43
N THR A 954 16.75 18.67 4.46
CA THR A 954 15.71 19.67 4.70
C THR A 954 16.20 20.64 5.78
N HIS A 955 16.24 21.95 5.46
CA HIS A 955 16.73 22.96 6.41
C HIS A 955 15.66 23.30 7.45
N LEU A 956 15.41 22.35 8.36
CA LEU A 956 14.39 22.46 9.39
C LEU A 956 14.90 21.90 10.72
N PRO A 957 14.89 22.68 11.81
CA PRO A 957 15.16 22.16 13.14
C PRO A 957 14.05 21.25 13.64
N SER A 958 14.39 20.16 14.33
CA SER A 958 13.39 19.23 14.89
C SER A 958 12.44 19.87 15.90
N ARG A 959 12.84 20.98 16.54
CA ARG A 959 11.97 21.80 17.41
C ARG A 959 10.87 22.55 16.65
N ASP A 960 11.01 22.71 15.34
CA ASP A 960 10.13 23.48 14.48
C ASP A 960 9.21 22.55 13.64
N VAL A 961 9.17 21.26 13.99
CA VAL A 961 8.25 20.22 13.50
C VAL A 961 7.32 19.80 14.64
N TYR A 962 6.01 19.79 14.40
CA TYR A 962 5.01 19.31 15.36
C TYR A 962 4.53 17.93 14.97
N ASN A 963 4.73 16.97 15.87
CA ASN A 963 4.45 15.55 15.66
C ASN A 963 5.24 14.96 14.47
N GLY A 964 5.41 13.63 14.41
CA GLY A 964 6.20 13.01 13.34
C GLY A 964 5.66 13.24 11.92
N LEU A 965 6.41 12.82 10.91
CA LEU A 965 5.93 12.74 9.53
C LEU A 965 4.82 11.68 9.40
N HIS A 966 3.99 11.80 8.37
CA HIS A 966 2.94 10.84 7.98
C HIS A 966 1.84 10.57 9.02
N THR A 967 1.84 11.24 10.17
CA THR A 967 0.84 11.05 11.23
C THR A 967 -0.16 12.19 11.31
N VAL A 968 -1.15 12.05 12.20
CA VAL A 968 -2.12 13.10 12.52
C VAL A 968 -1.41 14.30 13.12
N ASN A 969 -1.97 15.51 12.92
CA ASN A 969 -1.43 16.75 13.48
C ASN A 969 -0.06 17.17 12.93
N GLU A 970 0.26 16.86 11.68
CA GLU A 970 1.43 17.44 11.02
C GLU A 970 1.33 18.97 10.99
N ALA A 971 2.38 19.65 11.48
CA ALA A 971 2.52 21.10 11.38
C ALA A 971 3.98 21.55 11.41
N ILE A 972 4.26 22.66 10.72
CA ILE A 972 5.56 23.33 10.74
C ILE A 972 5.46 24.65 11.49
N ARG A 973 6.49 24.98 12.27
CA ARG A 973 6.55 26.27 12.93
C ARG A 973 6.93 27.35 11.92
N VAL A 974 6.17 28.44 11.88
CA VAL A 974 6.34 29.48 10.85
C VAL A 974 7.76 30.08 10.84
N THR A 975 8.39 30.21 12.01
CA THR A 975 9.77 30.71 12.12
C THR A 975 10.78 29.76 11.47
N GLY A 976 10.56 28.44 11.60
CA GLY A 976 11.38 27.44 10.92
C GLY A 976 11.18 27.46 9.42
N PHE A 977 9.93 27.67 8.96
CA PHE A 977 9.63 27.83 7.54
C PHE A 977 10.29 29.09 6.93
N VAL A 978 10.30 30.22 7.65
CA VAL A 978 11.02 31.44 7.23
C VAL A 978 12.54 31.23 7.18
N GLU A 979 13.11 30.47 8.13
CA GLU A 979 14.51 30.08 8.13
C GLU A 979 14.86 29.18 6.91
N MET A 980 13.96 28.27 6.53
CA MET A 980 14.08 27.46 5.32
C MET A 980 14.06 28.31 4.03
N ILE A 981 13.19 29.32 3.93
CA ILE A 981 13.20 30.28 2.80
C ILE A 981 14.56 31.02 2.73
N GLN A 982 15.09 31.43 3.89
CA GLN A 982 16.41 32.06 3.96
C GLN A 982 17.53 31.13 3.49
N PHE A 983 17.45 29.84 3.84
CA PHE A 983 18.41 28.83 3.40
C PHE A 983 18.45 28.71 1.87
N TYR A 984 17.31 28.51 1.20
CA TYR A 984 17.29 28.38 -0.26
C TYR A 984 17.80 29.64 -0.96
N LYS A 985 17.43 30.83 -0.46
CA LYS A 985 17.97 32.10 -0.96
C LYS A 985 19.50 32.19 -0.81
N ASN A 986 20.04 31.81 0.36
CA ASN A 986 21.48 31.82 0.60
C ASN A 986 22.21 30.77 -0.27
N LEU A 987 21.61 29.60 -0.46
CA LEU A 987 22.15 28.52 -1.29
C LEU A 987 22.28 28.99 -2.74
N ILE A 988 21.20 29.52 -3.32
CA ILE A 988 21.17 30.02 -4.70
C ILE A 988 22.24 31.08 -4.93
N LEU A 989 22.28 32.12 -4.08
CA LEU A 989 23.22 33.24 -4.24
C LEU A 989 24.69 32.81 -4.04
N THR A 990 24.95 31.89 -3.10
CA THR A 990 26.32 31.43 -2.83
C THR A 990 26.81 30.48 -3.92
N ALA A 991 25.93 29.60 -4.43
CA ALA A 991 26.26 28.70 -5.53
C ALA A 991 26.48 29.42 -6.87
N ASP A 992 25.80 30.55 -7.09
CA ASP A 992 26.00 31.38 -8.28
C ASP A 992 27.42 31.98 -8.36
N ASP A 993 27.97 32.35 -7.20
CA ASP A 993 29.32 32.89 -7.09
C ASP A 993 30.42 31.81 -7.12
N ALA A 994 30.08 30.56 -6.82
CA ALA A 994 31.03 29.46 -6.77
C ALA A 994 31.41 28.99 -8.18
N VAL A 995 32.70 28.88 -8.48
CA VAL A 995 33.22 28.44 -9.79
C VAL A 995 33.79 27.02 -9.76
N ASP A 996 33.98 26.46 -8.56
CA ASP A 996 34.66 25.19 -8.31
C ASP A 996 33.70 24.02 -8.00
N ILE A 997 32.38 24.28 -8.05
CA ILE A 997 31.32 23.26 -7.90
C ILE A 997 30.74 22.79 -9.22
#